data_AF-A0AAN7ZEB1-F1
#
_entry.id   AF-A0AAN7ZEB1-F1
#
_cell.length_a   1.000
_cell.length_b   1.000
_cell.length_c   1.000
_cell.angle_alpha   90.00
_cell.angle_beta   90.00
_cell.angle_gamma   90.00
#
_symmetry.space_group_name_H-M   'P 1'
#
loop_
_entity.id
_entity.type
_entity.pdbx_description
1 polymer ?
#
loop_
_entity_poly.entity_id
_entity_poly.type
_entity_poly.pdbx_seq_one_letter_code
_entity_poly.pdbx_strand_id
1 'polypeptide(L)'
;MDELKKCLGDLEKYSFPMQKKSEHGRSQNDRGIARLLTSFGLGLIAIGTGGIKPCVAAFGGDQFHLPQQQELLQQFFSIFYFSINLGGFVGMILTPILRKSITCFGEDTCYPLGFGFPALLMLLALLLFMLGKPFYRLKTPKENVMLRFIQCTSYALSQKIKNKNVKYDHWLDFAKDQFSNKLISDMKTVFAVLLLFAPLPIFWSLFDQQGSRWTFQASRMDGAAFGTQILPDQMQVINPAIVLVLIPIFDRLLYPLLNRIHILECPLHRMAIGGVIAGSAFLSAGILELVLETTYPDLPYKNKASFNFINTLPCDVLISNPVNGIQTLCASMLYRLKNLPAHNNTKYSIMVEAPISCGNLELVNEKFNLEIVAVALQIDTILVAVNNRNKIVTYVTEPIDFKRSLNGKPKIRIVYIGHLQVLHNVTVSLANDEGLSDIYFVDYYNNENLAISAYLELTPGEYTYTVQSEENQHLYKNSTNLELGGIYTLVIRQHLDRIDFAKVYTMSPPNSISILWLIPQYFLISVAEIMFGIAGLEFSFTQAPKCLKTVTIAGWYLSVAVGNFFVIIITQANLFRSQAYEFFLFAIFIVVDMIVFTEMAIKFKIKVPEPDSSEFILENEEAIPLLEPASILVNKCSLYS
;
A
#
# COMPACT_ATOMS: atom_id res chain seq x y z
N MET A 1 1.66 34.73 -8.73
CA MET A 1 0.88 33.92 -7.77
C MET A 1 -0.54 33.67 -8.25
N ASP A 2 -1.21 34.66 -8.86
CA ASP A 2 -2.59 34.47 -9.36
C ASP A 2 -2.71 33.56 -10.60
N GLU A 3 -1.68 33.46 -11.43
CA GLU A 3 -1.64 32.48 -12.53
C GLU A 3 -1.38 31.03 -12.05
N LEU A 4 -0.68 30.86 -10.93
CA LEU A 4 -0.46 29.53 -10.32
C LEU A 4 -1.75 29.00 -9.68
N LYS A 5 -2.59 29.90 -9.11
CA LYS A 5 -3.95 29.57 -8.65
C LYS A 5 -4.89 29.23 -9.81
N LYS A 6 -4.72 29.88 -10.97
CA LYS A 6 -5.51 29.59 -12.17
C LYS A 6 -5.17 28.21 -12.77
N CYS A 7 -3.88 27.84 -12.80
CA CYS A 7 -3.44 26.48 -13.18
C CYS A 7 -3.90 25.38 -12.19
N LEU A 8 -3.94 25.67 -10.89
CA LEU A 8 -4.45 24.70 -9.89
C LEU A 8 -5.98 24.54 -9.96
N GLY A 9 -6.73 25.60 -10.30
CA GLY A 9 -8.18 25.55 -10.48
C GLY A 9 -8.62 24.81 -11.75
N ASP A 10 -7.82 24.81 -12.81
CA ASP A 10 -8.13 24.10 -14.06
C ASP A 10 -7.76 22.60 -14.01
N LEU A 11 -6.86 22.18 -13.11
CA LEU A 11 -6.59 20.75 -12.84
C LEU A 11 -7.75 20.04 -12.11
N GLU A 12 -8.58 20.79 -11.38
CA GLU A 12 -9.81 20.27 -10.74
C GLU A 12 -10.96 20.06 -11.74
N LYS A 13 -10.85 20.58 -12.96
CA LYS A 13 -11.83 20.37 -14.05
C LYS A 13 -11.57 19.12 -14.90
N TYR A 14 -10.37 18.54 -14.83
CA TYR A 14 -10.00 17.33 -15.57
C TYR A 14 -9.89 16.08 -14.69
N SER A 15 -10.15 16.18 -13.39
CA SER A 15 -10.48 15.03 -12.58
C SER A 15 -11.90 14.59 -12.91
N PHE A 16 -12.03 13.33 -13.35
CA PHE A 16 -13.28 12.63 -13.62
C PHE A 16 -14.40 13.02 -12.63
N PRO A 17 -15.66 13.18 -13.08
CA PRO A 17 -16.76 13.38 -12.16
C PRO A 17 -16.88 12.12 -11.29
N MET A 18 -16.30 12.15 -10.09
CA MET A 18 -16.65 11.22 -9.03
C MET A 18 -18.15 11.40 -8.80
N GLN A 19 -18.94 10.48 -9.34
CA GLN A 19 -20.34 10.36 -9.00
C GLN A 19 -20.44 10.12 -7.49
N LYS A 20 -20.99 11.14 -6.84
CA LYS A 20 -21.43 11.17 -5.46
C LYS A 20 -22.69 10.32 -5.30
N LYS A 21 -22.81 9.72 -4.11
CA LYS A 21 -23.91 8.89 -3.55
C LYS A 21 -23.66 7.40 -3.88
N SER A 22 -23.56 6.47 -2.94
CA SER A 22 -24.28 6.30 -1.67
C SER A 22 -23.41 5.49 -0.70
N GLU A 23 -23.03 6.09 0.42
CA GLU A 23 -22.70 5.42 1.69
C GLU A 23 -23.28 6.34 2.77
N HIS A 24 -24.11 5.78 3.63
CA HIS A 24 -24.88 6.39 4.71
C HIS A 24 -24.60 7.89 5.02
N GLY A 25 -25.57 8.75 4.72
CA GLY A 25 -25.93 9.92 5.55
C GLY A 25 -24.88 10.95 6.02
N ARG A 26 -23.64 11.00 5.51
CA ARG A 26 -22.66 12.04 5.88
C ARG A 26 -22.53 13.13 4.82
N SER A 27 -22.69 14.38 5.26
CA SER A 27 -22.51 15.58 4.44
C SER A 27 -21.11 15.60 3.84
N GLN A 28 -20.95 16.19 2.65
CA GLN A 28 -19.64 16.38 2.02
C GLN A 28 -18.69 17.17 2.94
N ASN A 29 -19.22 18.01 3.83
CA ASN A 29 -18.48 18.75 4.85
C ASN A 29 -17.87 17.83 5.92
N ASP A 30 -18.60 16.78 6.34
CA ASP A 30 -18.16 15.83 7.37
C ASP A 30 -16.96 15.01 6.88
N ARG A 31 -16.92 14.67 5.59
CA ARG A 31 -15.78 13.97 4.98
C ARG A 31 -14.52 14.84 4.93
N GLY A 32 -14.67 16.15 4.72
CA GLY A 32 -13.56 17.10 4.75
C GLY A 32 -12.95 17.21 6.15
N ILE A 33 -13.79 17.35 7.17
CA ILE A 33 -13.37 17.43 8.57
C ILE A 33 -12.65 16.15 9.01
N ALA A 34 -13.20 14.97 8.69
CA ALA A 34 -12.57 13.68 9.04
C ALA A 34 -11.17 13.54 8.43
N ARG A 35 -10.98 13.95 7.17
CA ARG A 35 -9.66 13.92 6.51
C ARG A 35 -8.66 14.88 7.16
N LEU A 36 -9.10 16.08 7.53
CA LEU A 36 -8.26 17.06 8.22
C LEU A 36 -7.80 16.56 9.59
N LEU A 37 -8.73 16.03 10.40
CA LEU A 37 -8.41 15.47 11.72
C LEU A 37 -7.44 14.29 11.63
N THR A 38 -7.66 13.39 10.65
CA THR A 38 -6.77 12.24 10.42
C THR A 38 -5.38 12.70 10.01
N SER A 39 -5.29 13.68 9.10
CA SER A 39 -4.01 14.24 8.65
C SER A 39 -3.26 14.92 9.79
N PHE A 40 -3.98 15.65 10.65
CA PHE A 40 -3.42 16.28 11.84
C PHE A 40 -2.90 15.23 12.83
N GLY A 41 -3.66 14.18 13.11
CA GLY A 41 -3.25 13.08 13.97
C GLY A 41 -2.00 12.36 13.46
N LEU A 42 -1.95 12.06 12.16
CA LEU A 42 -0.77 11.48 11.52
C LEU A 42 0.45 12.41 11.60
N GLY A 43 0.25 13.73 11.47
CA GLY A 43 1.29 14.74 11.66
C GLY A 43 1.87 14.73 13.08
N LEU A 44 1.03 14.63 14.11
CA LEU A 44 1.49 14.52 15.50
C LEU A 44 2.28 13.23 15.76
N ILE A 45 1.81 12.10 15.21
CA ILE A 45 2.53 10.83 15.30
C ILE A 45 3.89 10.93 14.62
N ALA A 46 3.97 11.55 13.44
CA ALA A 46 5.23 11.75 12.71
C ALA A 46 6.22 12.62 13.51
N ILE A 47 5.76 13.73 14.11
CA ILE A 47 6.59 14.60 14.94
C ILE A 47 7.09 13.86 16.19
N GLY A 48 6.19 13.16 16.89
CA GLY A 48 6.54 12.40 18.10
C GLY A 48 7.53 11.27 17.82
N THR A 49 7.24 10.42 16.83
CA THR A 49 8.12 9.30 16.45
C THR A 49 9.45 9.78 15.90
N GLY A 50 9.47 10.84 15.08
CA GLY A 50 10.68 11.46 14.56
C GLY A 50 11.59 12.04 15.65
N GLY A 51 11.02 12.59 16.72
CA GLY A 51 11.77 13.10 17.87
C GLY A 51 12.31 11.99 18.78
N ILE A 52 11.50 10.95 19.05
CA ILE A 52 11.84 9.88 20.01
C ILE A 52 12.90 8.92 19.44
N LYS A 53 12.79 8.53 18.17
CA LYS A 53 13.67 7.52 17.52
C LYS A 53 15.18 7.78 17.73
N PRO A 54 15.74 8.96 17.41
CA PRO A 54 17.18 9.21 17.59
C PRO A 54 17.58 9.38 19.06
N CYS A 55 16.64 9.74 19.95
CA CYS A 55 16.93 10.05 21.34
C CYS A 55 16.96 8.79 22.22
N VAL A 56 16.04 7.83 22.02
CA VAL A 56 15.92 6.65 22.90
C VAL A 56 17.13 5.74 22.82
N ALA A 57 17.61 5.43 21.60
CA ALA A 57 18.78 4.58 21.42
C ALA A 57 20.06 5.22 22.00
N ALA A 58 20.23 6.53 21.79
CA ALA A 58 21.36 7.27 22.34
C ALA A 58 21.29 7.36 23.87
N PHE A 59 20.12 7.68 24.43
CA PHE A 59 19.90 7.79 25.87
C PHE A 59 20.11 6.46 26.59
N GLY A 60 19.65 5.35 26.00
CA GLY A 60 19.89 4.01 26.52
C GLY A 60 21.37 3.64 26.54
N GLY A 61 22.11 3.97 25.47
CA GLY A 61 23.56 3.75 25.41
C GLY A 61 24.35 4.61 26.40
N ASP A 62 23.87 5.81 26.71
CA ASP A 62 24.51 6.75 27.65
C ASP A 62 24.47 6.29 29.12
N GLN A 63 23.70 5.25 29.43
CA GLN A 63 23.61 4.69 30.79
C GLN A 63 24.85 3.86 31.17
N PHE A 64 25.64 3.41 30.19
CA PHE A 64 26.82 2.57 30.43
C PHE A 64 28.12 3.40 30.56
N HIS A 65 29.03 2.93 31.40
CA HIS A 65 30.36 3.52 31.59
C HIS A 65 31.37 2.90 30.61
N LEU A 66 31.79 3.68 29.62
CA LEU A 66 32.86 3.30 28.68
C LEU A 66 34.23 3.73 29.23
N PRO A 67 35.30 2.91 29.04
CA PRO A 67 35.36 1.64 28.30
C PRO A 67 34.96 0.37 29.09
N GLN A 68 34.79 0.47 30.41
CA GLN A 68 34.63 -0.67 31.33
C GLN A 68 33.41 -1.58 31.03
N GLN A 69 32.32 -1.03 30.49
CA GLN A 69 31.05 -1.75 30.24
C GLN A 69 30.73 -1.94 28.75
N GLN A 70 31.76 -2.03 27.90
CA GLN A 70 31.56 -2.14 26.45
C GLN A 70 30.80 -3.40 26.02
N GLU A 71 31.03 -4.56 26.65
CA GLU A 71 30.30 -5.81 26.35
C GLU A 71 28.82 -5.71 26.72
N LEU A 72 28.50 -5.12 27.89
CA LEU A 72 27.13 -4.91 28.35
C LEU A 72 26.36 -3.97 27.41
N LEU A 73 27.04 -2.95 26.88
CA LEU A 73 26.46 -2.04 25.88
C LEU A 73 26.10 -2.77 24.58
N GLN A 74 26.94 -3.68 24.10
CA GLN A 74 26.65 -4.49 22.90
C GLN A 74 25.46 -5.43 23.13
N GLN A 75 25.37 -6.06 24.31
CA GLN A 75 24.22 -6.87 24.70
C GLN A 75 22.93 -6.04 24.77
N PHE A 76 22.99 -4.84 25.33
CA PHE A 76 21.86 -3.90 25.35
C PHE A 76 21.32 -3.62 23.94
N PHE A 77 22.20 -3.26 23.00
CA PHE A 77 21.77 -2.99 21.61
C PHE A 77 21.22 -4.23 20.91
N SER A 78 21.74 -5.42 21.24
CA SER A 78 21.21 -6.69 20.71
C SER A 78 19.79 -6.98 21.21
N ILE A 79 19.54 -6.81 22.52
CA ILE A 79 18.20 -6.95 23.12
C ILE A 79 17.25 -5.89 22.59
N PHE A 80 17.72 -4.65 22.43
CA PHE A 80 16.96 -3.55 21.86
C PHE A 80 16.50 -3.86 20.43
N TYR A 81 17.40 -4.35 19.59
CA TYR A 81 17.09 -4.77 18.23
C TYR A 81 16.08 -5.93 18.17
N PHE A 82 16.29 -6.96 19.00
CA PHE A 82 15.34 -8.07 19.13
C PHE A 82 13.94 -7.58 19.55
N SER A 83 13.88 -6.66 20.52
CA SER A 83 12.61 -6.10 21.03
C SER A 83 11.85 -5.31 19.97
N ILE A 84 12.57 -4.57 19.11
CA ILE A 84 11.96 -3.83 17.99
C ILE A 84 11.31 -4.80 17.00
N ASN A 85 12.03 -5.85 16.59
CA ASN A 85 11.52 -6.82 15.63
C ASN A 85 10.36 -7.64 16.21
N LEU A 86 10.46 -8.07 17.48
CA LEU A 86 9.38 -8.77 18.18
C LEU A 86 8.14 -7.87 18.32
N GLY A 87 8.33 -6.61 18.73
CA GLY A 87 7.24 -5.64 18.85
C GLY A 87 6.56 -5.34 17.52
N GLY A 88 7.33 -5.20 16.45
CA GLY A 88 6.82 -5.05 15.08
C GLY A 88 6.02 -6.28 14.64
N PHE A 89 6.56 -7.48 14.84
CA PHE A 89 5.89 -8.75 14.54
C PHE A 89 4.55 -8.90 15.29
N VAL A 90 4.55 -8.70 16.61
CA VAL A 90 3.34 -8.78 17.43
C VAL A 90 2.33 -7.69 17.04
N GLY A 91 2.79 -6.46 16.82
CA GLY A 91 1.92 -5.35 16.43
C GLY A 91 1.22 -5.58 15.09
N MET A 92 1.96 -6.07 14.09
CA MET A 92 1.42 -6.38 12.76
C MET A 92 0.41 -7.54 12.75
N ILE A 93 0.46 -8.45 13.73
CA ILE A 93 -0.54 -9.52 13.89
C ILE A 93 -1.73 -9.01 14.71
N LEU A 94 -1.46 -8.42 15.87
CA LEU A 94 -2.48 -8.12 16.87
C LEU A 94 -3.37 -6.95 16.47
N THR A 95 -2.81 -5.88 15.87
CA THR A 95 -3.60 -4.69 15.50
C THR A 95 -4.67 -5.00 14.44
N PRO A 96 -4.38 -5.73 13.33
CA PRO A 96 -5.42 -6.14 12.38
C PRO A 96 -6.46 -7.10 12.98
N ILE A 97 -6.04 -8.01 13.87
CA ILE A 97 -6.96 -8.93 14.56
C ILE A 97 -7.92 -8.14 15.46
N LEU A 98 -7.41 -7.24 16.31
CA LEU A 98 -8.23 -6.38 17.18
C LEU A 98 -9.19 -5.50 16.38
N ARG A 99 -8.75 -5.00 15.22
CA ARG A 99 -9.61 -4.24 14.31
C ARG A 99 -10.78 -5.08 13.78
N LYS A 100 -10.58 -6.38 13.51
CA LYS A 100 -11.59 -7.26 12.89
C LYS A 100 -12.47 -7.99 13.91
N SER A 101 -11.95 -8.32 15.09
CA SER A 101 -12.65 -9.20 16.04
C SER A 101 -13.83 -8.55 16.75
N ILE A 102 -13.87 -7.21 16.81
CA ILE A 102 -14.89 -6.45 17.52
C ILE A 102 -15.55 -5.48 16.56
N THR A 103 -16.88 -5.52 16.49
CA THR A 103 -17.70 -4.52 15.80
C THR A 103 -17.82 -3.28 16.69
N CYS A 104 -17.49 -2.10 16.16
CA CYS A 104 -17.61 -0.85 16.90
C CYS A 104 -18.53 0.11 16.14
N PHE A 105 -19.42 0.79 16.88
CA PHE A 105 -20.30 1.83 16.32
C PHE A 105 -21.18 1.37 15.13
N GLY A 106 -21.50 0.07 15.06
CA GLY A 106 -22.27 -0.51 13.96
C GLY A 106 -21.48 -0.77 12.67
N GLU A 107 -20.15 -0.64 12.71
CA GLU A 107 -19.26 -1.04 11.61
C GLU A 107 -18.58 -2.39 11.89
N ASP A 108 -18.39 -3.19 10.84
CA ASP A 108 -17.70 -4.49 10.88
C ASP A 108 -16.23 -4.43 11.32
N THR A 109 -15.64 -3.23 11.35
CA THR A 109 -14.24 -3.02 11.69
C THR A 109 -14.08 -1.92 12.73
N CYS A 110 -13.39 -2.21 13.84
CA CYS A 110 -13.13 -1.25 14.89
C CYS A 110 -11.76 -0.57 14.76
N TYR A 111 -11.69 0.48 13.93
CA TYR A 111 -10.51 1.35 13.85
C TYR A 111 -10.14 2.03 15.18
N PRO A 112 -11.09 2.52 16.01
CA PRO A 112 -10.76 3.12 17.30
C PRO A 112 -10.00 2.18 18.23
N LEU A 113 -10.33 0.88 18.22
CA LEU A 113 -9.59 -0.12 19.01
C LEU A 113 -8.22 -0.40 18.40
N GLY A 114 -8.14 -0.52 17.07
CA GLY A 114 -6.89 -0.71 16.34
C GLY A 114 -5.86 0.39 16.60
N PHE A 115 -6.28 1.66 16.68
CA PHE A 115 -5.40 2.79 17.02
C PHE A 115 -5.29 3.05 18.53
N GLY A 116 -6.33 2.76 19.30
CA GLY A 116 -6.37 2.94 20.75
C GLY A 116 -5.44 2.00 21.49
N PHE A 117 -5.27 0.76 21.01
CA PHE A 117 -4.36 -0.20 21.60
C PHE A 117 -2.89 0.25 21.58
N PRO A 118 -2.30 0.65 20.42
CA PRO A 118 -0.96 1.25 20.40
C PRO A 118 -0.86 2.54 21.21
N ALA A 119 -1.90 3.38 21.24
CA ALA A 119 -1.92 4.60 22.04
C ALA A 119 -1.82 4.31 23.55
N LEU A 120 -2.55 3.29 24.04
CA LEU A 120 -2.47 2.84 25.43
C LEU A 120 -1.07 2.30 25.77
N LEU A 121 -0.48 1.50 24.88
CA LEU A 121 0.89 1.00 25.06
C LEU A 121 1.91 2.14 25.09
N MET A 122 1.74 3.17 24.26
CA MET A 122 2.61 4.35 24.29
C MET A 122 2.48 5.15 25.59
N LEU A 123 1.25 5.31 26.11
CA LEU A 123 1.02 5.94 27.42
C LEU A 123 1.66 5.14 28.56
N LEU A 124 1.54 3.82 28.54
CA LEU A 124 2.19 2.93 29.50
C LEU A 124 3.72 3.04 29.43
N ALA A 125 4.29 3.06 28.21
CA ALA A 125 5.72 3.22 28.00
C ALA A 125 6.21 4.59 28.53
N LEU A 126 5.46 5.66 28.30
CA LEU A 126 5.78 6.99 28.84
C LEU A 126 5.73 7.00 30.37
N LEU A 127 4.73 6.36 30.98
CA LEU A 127 4.60 6.26 32.43
C LEU A 127 5.80 5.50 33.03
N LEU A 128 6.18 4.36 32.44
CA LEU A 128 7.36 3.61 32.85
C LEU A 128 8.66 4.42 32.69
N PHE A 129 8.79 5.18 31.60
CA PHE A 129 9.93 6.06 31.38
C PHE A 129 10.02 7.18 32.44
N MET A 130 8.88 7.78 32.81
CA MET A 130 8.85 8.79 33.88
C MET A 130 9.17 8.21 35.26
N LEU A 131 8.68 6.99 35.56
CA LEU A 131 9.01 6.29 36.81
C LEU A 131 10.49 5.89 36.89
N GLY A 132 11.15 5.68 35.74
CA GLY A 132 12.58 5.39 35.66
C GLY A 132 13.51 6.59 35.87
N LYS A 133 12.99 7.82 35.84
CA LYS A 133 13.76 9.07 35.97
C LYS A 133 14.82 9.08 37.10
N PRO A 134 14.55 8.65 38.35
CA PRO A 134 15.55 8.68 39.42
C PRO A 134 16.73 7.72 39.19
N PHE A 135 16.59 6.73 38.32
CA PHE A 135 17.65 5.76 38.00
C PHE A 135 18.49 6.16 36.79
N TYR A 136 18.10 7.22 36.07
CA TYR A 136 18.78 7.60 34.86
C TYR A 136 20.01 8.46 35.13
N ARG A 137 21.09 8.13 34.44
CA ARG A 137 22.26 8.99 34.31
C ARG A 137 21.98 10.05 33.26
N LEU A 138 21.82 11.29 33.71
CA LEU A 138 21.63 12.45 32.85
C LEU A 138 22.99 13.05 32.48
N LYS A 139 23.36 13.01 31.20
CA LYS A 139 24.53 13.75 30.70
C LYS A 139 24.21 15.24 30.58
N THR A 140 25.17 16.09 30.92
CA THR A 140 25.04 17.54 30.74
C THR A 140 24.96 17.88 29.25
N PRO A 141 24.14 18.87 28.85
CA PRO A 141 23.98 19.23 27.45
C PRO A 141 25.30 19.73 26.88
N LYS A 142 25.87 18.96 25.95
CA LYS A 142 26.92 19.47 25.04
C LYS A 142 26.26 20.44 24.05
N GLU A 143 27.01 21.42 23.56
CA GLU A 143 26.52 22.42 22.60
C GLU A 143 25.74 21.77 21.43
N ASN A 144 24.74 22.48 20.90
CA ASN A 144 23.90 21.98 19.81
C ASN A 144 24.72 21.77 18.54
N VAL A 145 25.18 20.53 18.35
CA VAL A 145 25.98 20.09 17.21
C VAL A 145 25.28 20.41 15.89
N MET A 146 23.98 20.15 15.79
CA MET A 146 23.21 20.41 14.57
C MET A 146 23.15 21.90 14.22
N LEU A 147 23.02 22.77 15.23
CA LEU A 147 23.03 24.22 15.03
C LEU A 147 24.39 24.68 14.52
N ARG A 148 25.50 24.18 15.09
CA ARG A 148 26.85 24.47 14.60
C ARG A 148 27.08 23.93 13.19
N PHE A 149 26.56 22.76 12.88
CA PHE A 149 26.64 22.19 11.53
C PHE A 149 25.95 23.09 10.50
N ILE A 150 24.75 23.59 10.81
CA ILE A 150 23.99 24.52 9.96
C ILE A 150 24.69 25.88 9.87
N GLN A 151 25.17 26.43 10.98
CA GLN A 151 25.87 27.72 11.02
C GLN A 151 27.16 27.68 10.19
N CYS A 152 28.00 26.67 10.40
CA CYS A 152 29.24 26.48 9.65
C CYS A 152 28.96 26.27 8.16
N THR A 153 27.97 25.44 7.80
CA THR A 153 27.56 25.21 6.41
C THR A 153 27.06 26.50 5.74
N SER A 154 26.15 27.23 6.40
CA SER A 154 25.57 28.47 5.87
C SER A 154 26.62 29.57 5.76
N TYR A 155 27.54 29.66 6.72
CA TYR A 155 28.65 30.61 6.69
C TYR A 155 29.61 30.31 5.54
N ALA A 156 30.06 29.05 5.41
CA ALA A 156 30.92 28.61 4.32
C ALA A 156 30.30 28.89 2.93
N LEU A 157 29.00 28.62 2.78
CA LEU A 157 28.28 28.87 1.53
C LEU A 157 28.12 30.37 1.24
N SER A 158 27.76 31.17 2.25
CA SER A 158 27.66 32.63 2.15
C SER A 158 29.00 33.26 1.74
N GLN A 159 30.10 32.82 2.36
CA GLN A 159 31.44 33.29 2.04
C GLN A 159 31.91 32.84 0.65
N LYS A 160 31.59 31.62 0.21
CA LYS A 160 31.87 31.17 -1.16
C LYS A 160 31.14 32.03 -2.20
N ILE A 161 29.91 32.46 -1.91
CA ILE A 161 29.13 33.31 -2.81
C ILE A 161 29.70 34.74 -2.85
N LYS A 162 30.12 35.29 -1.71
CA LYS A 162 30.70 36.64 -1.59
C LYS A 162 32.12 36.73 -2.17
N ASN A 163 32.96 35.74 -1.90
CA ASN A 163 34.38 35.74 -2.26
C ASN A 163 34.67 34.73 -3.38
N LYS A 164 34.28 35.07 -4.62
CA LYS A 164 34.56 34.25 -5.82
C LYS A 164 36.04 34.18 -6.21
N ASN A 165 36.88 35.09 -5.69
CA ASN A 165 38.28 35.24 -6.09
C ASN A 165 39.25 34.32 -5.33
N VAL A 166 38.84 33.75 -4.19
CA VAL A 166 39.68 32.84 -3.39
C VAL A 166 39.28 31.40 -3.74
N LYS A 167 40.24 30.58 -4.19
CA LYS A 167 40.03 29.15 -4.42
C LYS A 167 40.63 28.34 -3.29
N TYR A 168 39.77 27.59 -2.59
CA TYR A 168 40.18 26.53 -1.68
C TYR A 168 39.88 25.16 -2.30
N ASP A 169 40.58 24.10 -1.86
CA ASP A 169 40.38 22.73 -2.33
C ASP A 169 38.98 22.18 -2.00
N HIS A 170 38.42 22.58 -0.85
CA HIS A 170 37.06 22.23 -0.46
C HIS A 170 36.25 23.47 -0.08
N TRP A 171 34.96 23.50 -0.43
CA TRP A 171 34.08 24.64 -0.17
C TRP A 171 33.82 24.93 1.32
N LEU A 172 34.06 23.98 2.22
CA LEU A 172 33.99 24.20 3.67
C LEU A 172 35.20 24.97 4.23
N ASP A 173 36.31 25.07 3.48
CA ASP A 173 37.51 25.75 3.97
C ASP A 173 37.34 27.28 4.06
N PHE A 174 36.28 27.83 3.46
CA PHE A 174 35.85 29.21 3.63
C PHE A 174 35.38 29.55 5.07
N ALA A 175 35.19 28.55 5.94
CA ALA A 175 34.79 28.73 7.33
C ALA A 175 35.94 28.59 8.34
N LYS A 176 37.19 28.46 7.88
CA LYS A 176 38.39 28.30 8.73
C LYS A 176 38.67 29.47 9.67
N ASP A 177 38.18 30.65 9.33
CA ASP A 177 38.27 31.90 10.08
C ASP A 177 37.41 31.89 11.36
N GLN A 178 36.26 31.22 11.33
CA GLN A 178 35.29 31.23 12.44
C GLN A 178 35.16 29.89 13.17
N PHE A 179 35.47 28.76 12.52
CA PHE A 179 35.26 27.42 13.07
C PHE A 179 36.57 26.61 13.18
N SER A 180 36.61 25.66 14.10
CA SER A 180 37.80 24.83 14.34
C SER A 180 38.12 23.91 13.16
N ASN A 181 39.41 23.73 12.87
CA ASN A 181 39.87 22.85 11.78
C ASN A 181 39.36 21.40 11.94
N LYS A 182 39.24 20.91 13.19
CA LYS A 182 38.68 19.59 13.49
C LYS A 182 37.21 19.49 13.07
N LEU A 183 36.37 20.47 13.43
CA LEU A 183 34.97 20.50 13.03
C LEU A 183 34.82 20.53 11.50
N ILE A 184 35.63 21.33 10.82
CA ILE A 184 35.61 21.41 9.35
C ILE A 184 36.00 20.07 8.71
N SER A 185 37.02 19.38 9.22
CA SER A 185 37.43 18.05 8.76
C SER A 185 36.36 16.98 8.99
N ASP A 186 35.73 17.01 10.17
CA ASP A 186 34.61 16.12 10.51
C ASP A 186 33.42 16.36 9.58
N MET A 187 33.07 17.64 9.34
CA MET A 187 31.98 18.00 8.43
C MET A 187 32.26 17.58 6.98
N LYS A 188 33.50 17.70 6.48
CA LYS A 188 33.88 17.16 5.15
C LYS A 188 33.60 15.67 5.05
N THR A 189 33.88 14.92 6.12
CA THR A 189 33.63 13.47 6.18
C THR A 189 32.13 13.18 6.14
N VAL A 190 31.33 13.91 6.93
CA VAL A 190 29.86 13.78 6.92
C VAL A 190 29.29 14.11 5.56
N PHE A 191 29.72 15.20 4.90
CA PHE A 191 29.24 15.52 3.56
C PHE A 191 29.62 14.46 2.52
N ALA A 192 30.78 13.82 2.64
CA ALA A 192 31.14 12.70 1.77
C ALA A 192 30.22 11.48 1.99
N VAL A 193 29.88 11.16 3.23
CA VAL A 193 28.91 10.08 3.54
C VAL A 193 27.50 10.43 3.06
N LEU A 194 27.04 11.67 3.28
CA LEU A 194 25.74 12.14 2.80
C LEU A 194 25.66 12.15 1.27
N LEU A 195 26.75 12.43 0.58
CA LEU A 195 26.83 12.30 -0.88
C LEU A 195 26.66 10.83 -1.29
N LEU A 196 27.30 9.90 -0.59
CA LEU A 196 27.14 8.46 -0.84
C LEU A 196 25.71 7.97 -0.52
N PHE A 197 24.95 8.71 0.31
CA PHE A 197 23.54 8.42 0.56
C PHE A 197 22.59 8.92 -0.53
N ALA A 198 23.05 9.69 -1.52
CA ALA A 198 22.19 10.22 -2.57
C ALA A 198 21.43 9.15 -3.40
N PRO A 199 22.00 7.95 -3.68
CA PRO A 199 21.30 6.85 -4.36
C PRO A 199 20.29 6.08 -3.48
N LEU A 200 20.53 6.02 -2.16
CA LEU A 200 19.72 5.22 -1.20
C LEU A 200 18.20 5.46 -1.24
N PRO A 201 17.67 6.67 -1.54
CA PRO A 201 16.23 6.86 -1.68
C PRO A 201 15.55 5.89 -2.64
N ILE A 202 16.22 5.45 -3.71
CA ILE A 202 15.63 4.47 -4.65
C ILE A 202 15.40 3.13 -3.96
N PHE A 203 16.36 2.63 -3.18
CA PHE A 203 16.18 1.42 -2.38
C PHE A 203 14.99 1.54 -1.42
N TRP A 204 14.90 2.64 -0.67
CA TRP A 204 13.80 2.86 0.26
C TRP A 204 12.45 2.99 -0.44
N SER A 205 12.43 3.57 -1.64
CA SER A 205 11.22 3.63 -2.45
C SER A 205 10.70 2.24 -2.82
N LEU A 206 11.57 1.24 -3.00
CA LEU A 206 11.18 -0.16 -3.22
C LEU A 206 10.76 -0.82 -1.90
N PHE A 207 11.58 -0.71 -0.86
CA PHE A 207 11.35 -1.37 0.42
C PHE A 207 10.02 -0.98 1.08
N ASP A 208 9.69 0.31 1.11
CA ASP A 208 8.48 0.81 1.80
C ASP A 208 7.18 0.52 1.02
N GLN A 209 7.25 0.08 -0.24
CA GLN A 209 6.08 -0.36 -1.01
C GLN A 209 5.46 -1.67 -0.50
N GLN A 210 6.18 -2.43 0.33
CA GLN A 210 5.63 -3.62 0.99
C GLN A 210 4.39 -3.27 1.85
N GLY A 211 4.32 -2.04 2.37
CA GLY A 211 3.23 -1.55 3.20
C GLY A 211 1.99 -1.09 2.40
N SER A 212 2.15 -0.86 1.10
CA SER A 212 1.15 -0.20 0.25
C SER A 212 0.83 -1.01 -1.00
N ARG A 213 1.67 -0.93 -2.04
CA ARG A 213 1.44 -1.61 -3.33
C ARG A 213 1.32 -3.11 -3.20
N TRP A 214 2.11 -3.74 -2.33
CA TRP A 214 2.01 -5.19 -2.10
C TRP A 214 0.78 -5.57 -1.27
N THR A 215 0.35 -4.72 -0.33
CA THR A 215 -0.94 -4.89 0.37
C THR A 215 -2.11 -4.84 -0.63
N PHE A 216 -2.07 -3.93 -1.62
CA PHE A 216 -3.08 -3.87 -2.69
C PHE A 216 -3.01 -5.05 -3.66
N GLN A 217 -1.81 -5.58 -3.90
CA GLN A 217 -1.65 -6.83 -4.65
C GLN A 217 -2.30 -7.98 -3.89
N ALA A 218 -2.03 -8.10 -2.59
CA ALA A 218 -2.58 -9.11 -1.70
C ALA A 218 -4.12 -9.07 -1.58
N SER A 219 -4.74 -7.88 -1.62
CA SER A 219 -6.22 -7.77 -1.58
C SER A 219 -6.93 -8.34 -2.80
N ARG A 220 -6.18 -8.58 -3.89
CA ARG A 220 -6.66 -9.19 -5.14
C ARG A 220 -6.34 -10.68 -5.22
N MET A 221 -5.83 -11.28 -4.14
CA MET A 221 -5.47 -12.69 -4.03
C MET A 221 -6.43 -13.43 -3.10
N ASP A 222 -6.46 -14.76 -3.21
CA ASP A 222 -7.20 -15.62 -2.30
C ASP A 222 -6.44 -15.76 -0.98
N GLY A 223 -7.05 -15.25 0.09
CA GLY A 223 -6.50 -15.25 1.45
C GLY A 223 -6.65 -16.57 2.19
N ALA A 224 -7.26 -17.60 1.60
CA ALA A 224 -7.40 -18.91 2.23
C ALA A 224 -6.03 -19.61 2.34
N ALA A 225 -5.54 -19.78 3.57
CA ALA A 225 -4.29 -20.50 3.84
C ALA A 225 -4.32 -21.15 5.23
N PHE A 226 -3.81 -22.38 5.31
CA PHE A 226 -3.70 -23.13 6.58
C PHE A 226 -5.03 -23.27 7.36
N GLY A 227 -6.17 -23.38 6.65
CA GLY A 227 -7.50 -23.48 7.27
C GLY A 227 -7.97 -22.17 7.93
N THR A 228 -7.27 -21.06 7.71
CA THR A 228 -7.61 -19.72 8.21
C THR A 228 -7.59 -18.71 7.06
N GLN A 229 -8.20 -17.55 7.28
CA GLN A 229 -8.20 -16.47 6.31
C GLN A 229 -7.12 -15.45 6.68
N ILE A 230 -6.07 -15.34 5.86
CA ILE A 230 -5.01 -14.33 6.00
C ILE A 230 -5.50 -13.01 5.39
N LEU A 231 -5.44 -11.92 6.15
CA LEU A 231 -5.76 -10.59 5.64
C LEU A 231 -4.58 -10.01 4.84
N PRO A 232 -4.86 -9.17 3.81
CA PRO A 232 -3.82 -8.56 2.99
C PRO A 232 -2.76 -7.78 3.77
N ASP A 233 -3.14 -7.05 4.81
CA ASP A 233 -2.22 -6.24 5.64
C ASP A 233 -1.36 -7.08 6.58
N GLN A 234 -1.79 -8.31 6.90
CA GLN A 234 -0.99 -9.25 7.71
C GLN A 234 0.21 -9.82 6.93
N MET A 235 0.23 -9.72 5.60
CA MET A 235 1.37 -10.21 4.79
C MET A 235 2.67 -9.47 5.10
N GLN A 236 2.59 -8.24 5.63
CA GLN A 236 3.77 -7.48 6.05
C GLN A 236 4.55 -8.16 7.18
N VAL A 237 3.90 -9.02 7.98
CA VAL A 237 4.51 -9.81 9.07
C VAL A 237 5.62 -10.74 8.54
N ILE A 238 5.52 -11.17 7.29
CA ILE A 238 6.47 -12.10 6.69
C ILE A 238 7.88 -11.50 6.68
N ASN A 239 8.03 -10.19 6.41
CA ASN A 239 9.34 -9.56 6.37
C ASN A 239 10.10 -9.66 7.72
N PRO A 240 9.60 -9.11 8.84
CA PRO A 240 10.30 -9.23 10.12
C PRO A 240 10.47 -10.68 10.59
N ALA A 241 9.53 -11.58 10.25
CA ALA A 241 9.68 -13.01 10.56
C ALA A 241 10.87 -13.64 9.82
N ILE A 242 11.01 -13.38 8.52
CA ILE A 242 12.14 -13.85 7.73
C ILE A 242 13.44 -13.21 8.22
N VAL A 243 13.45 -11.90 8.50
CA VAL A 243 14.65 -11.19 9.00
C VAL A 243 15.13 -11.79 10.32
N LEU A 244 14.24 -12.07 11.28
CA LEU A 244 14.58 -12.69 12.56
C LEU A 244 15.23 -14.08 12.39
N VAL A 245 14.79 -14.85 11.39
CA VAL A 245 15.36 -16.17 11.08
C VAL A 245 16.67 -16.04 10.31
N LEU A 246 16.76 -15.10 9.37
CA LEU A 246 17.91 -14.96 8.47
C LEU A 246 19.12 -14.28 9.13
N ILE A 247 18.95 -13.32 10.05
CA ILE A 247 20.09 -12.67 10.72
C ILE A 247 21.09 -13.67 11.33
N PRO A 248 20.69 -14.61 12.20
CA PRO A 248 21.64 -15.55 12.78
C PRO A 248 22.28 -16.47 11.72
N ILE A 249 21.58 -16.76 10.62
CA ILE A 249 22.12 -17.53 9.50
C ILE A 249 23.17 -16.71 8.73
N PHE A 250 22.90 -15.42 8.49
CA PHE A 250 23.81 -14.52 7.82
C PHE A 250 25.09 -14.34 8.65
N ASP A 251 24.96 -14.07 9.95
CA ASP A 251 26.11 -13.80 10.83
C ASP A 251 26.95 -15.06 11.12
N ARG A 252 26.33 -16.21 11.35
CA ARG A 252 27.06 -17.44 11.73
C ARG A 252 27.50 -18.30 10.56
N LEU A 253 26.77 -18.28 9.45
CA LEU A 253 27.01 -19.17 8.31
C LEU A 253 27.42 -18.37 7.06
N LEU A 254 26.57 -17.47 6.58
CA LEU A 254 26.76 -16.87 5.25
C LEU A 254 27.96 -15.93 5.18
N TYR A 255 28.06 -14.94 6.07
CA TYR A 255 29.17 -13.98 6.06
C TYR A 255 30.52 -14.63 6.34
N PRO A 256 30.67 -15.57 7.29
CA PRO A 256 31.93 -16.30 7.47
C PRO A 256 32.33 -17.12 6.23
N LEU A 257 31.37 -17.75 5.54
CA LEU A 257 31.65 -18.48 4.30
C LEU A 257 32.07 -17.54 3.16
N LEU A 258 31.35 -16.43 2.98
CA LEU A 258 31.66 -15.43 1.96
C LEU A 258 33.03 -14.77 2.21
N ASN A 259 33.36 -14.48 3.47
CA ASN A 259 34.67 -13.97 3.86
C ASN A 259 35.80 -14.99 3.58
N ARG A 260 35.55 -16.31 3.72
CA ARG A 260 36.55 -17.32 3.29
C ARG A 260 36.82 -17.29 1.79
N ILE A 261 35.80 -16.95 1.01
CA ILE A 261 35.87 -16.84 -0.46
C ILE A 261 36.32 -15.42 -0.89
N HIS A 262 36.59 -14.51 0.05
CA HIS A 262 36.96 -13.10 -0.18
C HIS A 262 35.91 -12.31 -0.99
N ILE A 263 34.65 -12.73 -0.92
CA ILE A 263 33.51 -12.05 -1.55
C ILE A 263 32.74 -11.32 -0.45
N LEU A 264 32.24 -10.10 -0.72
CA LEU A 264 31.38 -9.33 0.19
C LEU A 264 32.00 -8.95 1.55
N GLU A 265 33.32 -8.77 1.62
CA GLU A 265 33.99 -8.34 2.86
C GLU A 265 33.58 -6.91 3.28
N CYS A 266 33.46 -5.97 2.32
CA CYS A 266 33.16 -4.57 2.61
C CYS A 266 31.63 -4.30 2.71
N PRO A 267 31.15 -3.51 3.69
CA PRO A 267 29.74 -3.17 3.85
C PRO A 267 29.11 -2.54 2.59
N LEU A 268 29.87 -1.75 1.84
CA LEU A 268 29.41 -1.12 0.59
C LEU A 268 29.10 -2.15 -0.52
N HIS A 269 29.84 -3.26 -0.60
CA HIS A 269 29.52 -4.35 -1.53
C HIS A 269 28.22 -5.04 -1.15
N ARG A 270 27.99 -5.24 0.15
CA ARG A 270 26.74 -5.84 0.66
C ARG A 270 25.55 -4.95 0.31
N MET A 271 25.68 -3.64 0.46
CA MET A 271 24.65 -2.68 0.03
C MET A 271 24.37 -2.79 -1.47
N ALA A 272 25.38 -2.76 -2.33
CA ALA A 272 25.18 -2.86 -3.78
C ALA A 272 24.44 -4.15 -4.19
N ILE A 273 24.87 -5.30 -3.64
CA ILE A 273 24.19 -6.58 -3.92
C ILE A 273 22.79 -6.63 -3.33
N GLY A 274 22.59 -6.10 -2.12
CA GLY A 274 21.28 -5.98 -1.50
C GLY A 274 20.29 -5.20 -2.37
N GLY A 275 20.72 -4.09 -2.98
CA GLY A 275 19.88 -3.34 -3.90
C GLY A 275 19.52 -4.11 -5.18
N VAL A 276 20.45 -4.88 -5.75
CA VAL A 276 20.16 -5.75 -6.91
C VAL A 276 19.16 -6.86 -6.55
N ILE A 277 19.26 -7.42 -5.34
CA ILE A 277 18.29 -8.41 -4.84
C ILE A 277 16.92 -7.77 -4.64
N ALA A 278 16.84 -6.52 -4.16
CA ALA A 278 15.58 -5.78 -4.10
C ALA A 278 14.93 -5.61 -5.49
N GLY A 279 15.75 -5.38 -6.54
CA GLY A 279 15.27 -5.37 -7.92
C GLY A 279 14.69 -6.72 -8.36
N SER A 280 15.30 -7.82 -7.94
CA SER A 280 14.78 -9.17 -8.19
C SER A 280 13.47 -9.45 -7.45
N ALA A 281 13.29 -8.90 -6.24
CA ALA A 281 12.01 -8.95 -5.52
C ALA A 281 10.89 -8.26 -6.31
N PHE A 282 11.18 -7.10 -6.91
CA PHE A 282 10.23 -6.36 -7.75
C PHE A 282 9.97 -7.02 -9.11
N LEU A 283 10.97 -7.70 -9.68
CA LEU A 283 10.76 -8.56 -10.84
C LEU A 283 9.78 -9.70 -10.52
N SER A 284 9.95 -10.36 -9.38
CA SER A 284 9.02 -11.38 -8.88
C SER A 284 7.61 -10.81 -8.67
N ALA A 285 7.49 -9.63 -8.05
CA ALA A 285 6.20 -8.97 -7.82
C ALA A 285 5.51 -8.56 -9.14
N GLY A 286 6.28 -8.11 -10.13
CA GLY A 286 5.79 -7.79 -11.48
C GLY A 286 5.29 -9.02 -12.22
N ILE A 287 6.01 -10.15 -12.15
CA ILE A 287 5.56 -11.41 -12.76
C ILE A 287 4.26 -11.89 -12.11
N LEU A 288 4.17 -11.85 -10.78
CA LEU A 288 2.95 -12.21 -10.06
C LEU A 288 1.78 -11.29 -10.45
N GLU A 289 2.01 -9.99 -10.59
CA GLU A 289 0.99 -9.04 -11.02
C GLU A 289 0.51 -9.31 -12.45
N LEU A 290 1.40 -9.71 -13.38
CA LEU A 290 0.97 -10.11 -14.74
C LEU A 290 0.02 -11.31 -14.71
N VAL A 291 0.27 -12.29 -13.84
CA VAL A 291 -0.63 -13.44 -13.67
C VAL A 291 -1.94 -12.98 -13.06
N LEU A 292 -1.92 -12.10 -12.05
CA LEU A 292 -3.12 -11.53 -11.45
C LEU A 292 -3.96 -10.73 -12.45
N GLU A 293 -3.32 -9.96 -13.34
CA GLU A 293 -4.01 -9.17 -14.36
C GLU A 293 -4.86 -10.01 -15.31
N THR A 294 -4.52 -11.28 -15.53
CA THR A 294 -5.36 -12.22 -16.31
C THR A 294 -6.71 -12.52 -15.64
N THR A 295 -6.82 -12.27 -14.33
CA THR A 295 -8.06 -12.47 -13.55
C THR A 295 -8.86 -11.18 -13.38
N TYR A 296 -8.34 -10.04 -13.85
CA TYR A 296 -9.00 -8.74 -13.69
C TYR A 296 -10.13 -8.58 -14.71
N PRO A 297 -11.19 -7.83 -14.36
CA PRO A 297 -12.24 -7.54 -15.32
C PRO A 297 -11.69 -6.70 -16.48
N ASP A 298 -11.99 -7.11 -17.71
CA ASP A 298 -11.66 -6.37 -18.94
C ASP A 298 -12.42 -5.02 -18.96
N LEU A 299 -11.76 -3.97 -18.48
CA LEU A 299 -12.30 -2.61 -18.53
C LEU A 299 -12.12 -1.99 -19.93
N PRO A 300 -13.12 -1.27 -20.46
CA PRO A 300 -13.02 -0.65 -21.78
C PRO A 300 -11.84 0.34 -21.92
N TYR A 301 -11.37 0.52 -23.16
CA TYR A 301 -10.30 1.46 -23.53
C TYR A 301 -10.83 2.89 -23.69
N LYS A 302 -9.91 3.87 -23.83
CA LYS A 302 -10.28 5.25 -24.19
C LYS A 302 -11.14 5.24 -25.47
N ASN A 303 -12.26 5.96 -25.44
CA ASN A 303 -13.29 5.99 -26.49
C ASN A 303 -14.04 4.68 -26.75
N LYS A 304 -14.06 3.74 -25.79
CA LYS A 304 -14.87 2.53 -25.87
C LYS A 304 -15.78 2.39 -24.65
N ALA A 305 -16.87 1.65 -24.82
CA ALA A 305 -17.80 1.24 -23.76
C ALA A 305 -18.08 -0.26 -23.86
N SER A 306 -18.63 -0.85 -22.79
CA SER A 306 -19.13 -2.22 -22.82
C SER A 306 -20.52 -2.28 -22.19
N PHE A 307 -21.34 -3.24 -22.61
CA PHE A 307 -22.67 -3.47 -22.08
C PHE A 307 -22.82 -4.91 -21.60
N ASN A 308 -23.39 -5.06 -20.41
CA ASN A 308 -23.75 -6.35 -19.82
C ASN A 308 -25.25 -6.56 -19.99
N PHE A 309 -25.67 -7.55 -20.77
CA PHE A 309 -27.07 -7.90 -20.90
C PHE A 309 -27.42 -9.09 -20.02
N ILE A 310 -28.42 -8.94 -19.18
CA ILE A 310 -28.96 -10.00 -18.35
C ILE A 310 -30.34 -10.37 -18.88
N ASN A 311 -30.47 -11.59 -19.38
CA ASN A 311 -31.75 -12.13 -19.78
C ASN A 311 -32.45 -12.71 -18.55
N THR A 312 -33.55 -12.10 -18.10
CA THR A 312 -34.36 -12.65 -16.99
C THR A 312 -35.47 -13.59 -17.48
N LEU A 313 -35.66 -13.73 -18.79
CA LEU A 313 -36.69 -14.56 -19.38
C LEU A 313 -36.25 -16.04 -19.38
N PRO A 314 -37.21 -16.98 -19.30
CA PRO A 314 -36.95 -18.43 -19.36
C PRO A 314 -36.70 -18.95 -20.79
N CYS A 315 -36.61 -18.07 -21.79
CA CYS A 315 -36.31 -18.41 -23.18
C CYS A 315 -35.14 -17.60 -23.72
N ASP A 316 -34.62 -18.04 -24.87
CA ASP A 316 -33.54 -17.36 -25.56
C ASP A 316 -34.06 -16.11 -26.28
N VAL A 317 -33.29 -15.04 -26.19
CA VAL A 317 -33.63 -13.72 -26.75
C VAL A 317 -32.58 -13.34 -27.79
N LEU A 318 -33.03 -12.91 -28.96
CA LEU A 318 -32.16 -12.39 -30.00
C LEU A 318 -31.94 -10.90 -29.78
N ILE A 319 -30.68 -10.48 -29.83
CA ILE A 319 -30.28 -9.08 -29.77
C ILE A 319 -29.58 -8.73 -31.07
N SER A 320 -30.16 -7.78 -31.81
CA SER A 320 -29.55 -7.21 -33.01
C SER A 320 -28.95 -5.86 -32.68
N ASN A 321 -27.63 -5.75 -32.83
CA ASN A 321 -26.86 -4.53 -32.64
C ASN A 321 -26.21 -4.12 -33.97
N PRO A 322 -26.21 -2.82 -34.33
CA PRO A 322 -25.54 -2.30 -35.52
C PRO A 322 -24.05 -2.66 -35.66
N VAL A 323 -23.33 -3.01 -34.58
CA VAL A 323 -21.89 -3.32 -34.63
C VAL A 323 -21.59 -4.81 -34.80
N ASN A 324 -22.26 -5.67 -34.01
CA ASN A 324 -21.93 -7.10 -33.91
C ASN A 324 -22.98 -8.03 -34.55
N GLY A 325 -23.96 -7.46 -35.27
CA GLY A 325 -25.04 -8.21 -35.87
C GLY A 325 -26.00 -8.82 -34.84
N ILE A 326 -26.57 -9.98 -35.18
CA ILE A 326 -27.53 -10.72 -34.35
C ILE A 326 -26.76 -11.63 -33.40
N GLN A 327 -27.06 -11.53 -32.10
CA GLN A 327 -26.50 -12.33 -31.02
C GLN A 327 -27.64 -13.01 -30.25
N THR A 328 -27.39 -14.22 -29.74
CA THR A 328 -28.39 -14.95 -28.94
C THR A 328 -28.02 -14.87 -27.46
N LEU A 329 -28.97 -14.43 -26.65
CA LEU A 329 -28.88 -14.42 -25.20
C LEU A 329 -29.64 -15.61 -24.65
N CYS A 330 -28.90 -16.59 -24.13
CA CYS A 330 -29.49 -17.76 -23.50
C CYS A 330 -30.42 -17.37 -22.34
N ALA A 331 -31.46 -18.16 -22.11
CA ALA A 331 -32.36 -18.01 -20.97
C ALA A 331 -31.59 -17.87 -19.65
N SER A 332 -31.98 -16.89 -18.81
CA SER A 332 -31.39 -16.68 -17.47
C SER A 332 -29.86 -16.48 -17.43
N MET A 333 -29.23 -16.06 -18.53
CA MET A 333 -27.77 -15.89 -18.64
C MET A 333 -27.36 -14.43 -18.84
N LEU A 334 -26.11 -14.14 -18.47
CA LEU A 334 -25.44 -12.86 -18.70
C LEU A 334 -24.63 -12.95 -20.01
N TYR A 335 -24.84 -12.00 -20.91
CA TYR A 335 -24.05 -11.81 -22.11
C TYR A 335 -23.28 -10.49 -22.06
N ARG A 336 -22.00 -10.48 -22.42
CA ARG A 336 -21.13 -9.30 -22.34
C ARG A 336 -20.77 -8.80 -23.74
N LEU A 337 -21.29 -7.64 -24.09
CA LEU A 337 -20.97 -6.95 -25.33
C LEU A 337 -19.80 -5.99 -25.07
N LYS A 338 -18.60 -6.38 -25.51
CA LYS A 338 -17.37 -5.64 -25.21
C LYS A 338 -16.98 -4.67 -26.34
N ASN A 339 -16.25 -3.62 -25.98
CA ASN A 339 -15.46 -2.79 -26.91
C ASN A 339 -16.26 -2.04 -27.98
N LEU A 340 -17.45 -1.53 -27.64
CA LEU A 340 -18.23 -0.68 -28.53
C LEU A 340 -17.58 0.70 -28.66
N PRO A 341 -17.55 1.30 -29.85
CA PRO A 341 -17.06 2.67 -30.01
C PRO A 341 -17.95 3.67 -29.26
N ALA A 342 -17.34 4.52 -28.44
CA ALA A 342 -18.03 5.52 -27.64
C ALA A 342 -17.24 6.83 -27.69
N HIS A 343 -17.57 7.69 -28.65
CA HIS A 343 -17.05 9.06 -28.73
C HIS A 343 -18.15 10.02 -28.25
N ASN A 344 -17.91 10.74 -27.14
CA ASN A 344 -18.80 11.76 -26.59
C ASN A 344 -20.30 11.37 -26.63
N ASN A 345 -20.65 10.27 -25.97
CA ASN A 345 -22.04 9.78 -25.81
C ASN A 345 -22.69 9.27 -27.11
N THR A 346 -22.15 8.20 -27.67
CA THR A 346 -22.68 7.56 -28.88
C THR A 346 -23.97 6.81 -28.57
N LYS A 347 -25.04 7.05 -29.33
CA LYS A 347 -26.32 6.35 -29.17
C LYS A 347 -26.34 5.05 -29.97
N TYR A 348 -26.79 3.98 -29.34
CA TYR A 348 -27.01 2.68 -29.95
C TYR A 348 -28.49 2.34 -29.93
N SER A 349 -29.03 1.94 -31.08
CA SER A 349 -30.37 1.34 -31.19
C SER A 349 -30.18 -0.17 -31.28
N ILE A 350 -30.68 -0.89 -30.28
CA ILE A 350 -30.52 -2.33 -30.12
C ILE A 350 -31.91 -2.95 -30.16
N MET A 351 -32.16 -3.81 -31.15
CA MET A 351 -33.42 -4.53 -31.25
C MET A 351 -33.35 -5.82 -30.43
N VAL A 352 -34.30 -6.01 -29.54
CA VAL A 352 -34.45 -7.20 -28.70
C VAL A 352 -35.68 -7.95 -29.20
N GLU A 353 -35.51 -9.22 -29.57
CA GLU A 353 -36.55 -10.09 -30.10
C GLU A 353 -36.64 -11.38 -29.28
N ALA A 354 -37.82 -11.71 -28.76
CA ALA A 354 -38.06 -12.94 -28.01
C ALA A 354 -39.21 -13.75 -28.65
N PRO A 355 -39.20 -15.08 -28.55
CA PRO A 355 -40.28 -15.92 -29.07
C PRO A 355 -41.58 -15.65 -28.31
N ILE A 356 -42.71 -15.71 -29.02
CA ILE A 356 -44.06 -15.49 -28.47
C ILE A 356 -44.34 -16.47 -27.31
N SER A 357 -43.92 -17.73 -27.47
CA SER A 357 -43.94 -18.72 -26.39
C SER A 357 -42.56 -18.77 -25.74
N CYS A 358 -42.49 -18.29 -24.50
CA CYS A 358 -41.26 -18.15 -23.73
C CYS A 358 -41.41 -18.93 -22.40
N GLY A 359 -41.22 -20.25 -22.46
CA GLY A 359 -41.44 -21.13 -21.31
C GLY A 359 -42.90 -21.04 -20.82
N ASN A 360 -43.10 -20.57 -19.59
CA ASN A 360 -44.43 -20.38 -19.00
C ASN A 360 -45.06 -19.01 -19.33
N LEU A 361 -44.41 -18.19 -20.16
CA LEU A 361 -44.86 -16.85 -20.52
C LEU A 361 -45.33 -16.81 -21.98
N GLU A 362 -46.49 -16.21 -22.21
CA GLU A 362 -46.99 -15.85 -23.55
C GLU A 362 -46.82 -14.34 -23.76
N LEU A 363 -45.87 -13.95 -24.60
CA LEU A 363 -45.50 -12.57 -24.85
C LEU A 363 -46.43 -11.92 -25.89
N VAL A 364 -46.89 -10.70 -25.61
CA VAL A 364 -47.80 -9.95 -26.49
C VAL A 364 -47.07 -9.31 -27.67
N ASN A 365 -45.81 -8.90 -27.45
CA ASN A 365 -44.95 -8.30 -28.47
C ASN A 365 -43.63 -9.06 -28.50
N GLU A 366 -43.25 -9.52 -29.70
CA GLU A 366 -41.97 -10.22 -29.94
C GLU A 366 -40.77 -9.26 -29.99
N LYS A 367 -40.96 -7.99 -30.37
CA LYS A 367 -39.88 -7.03 -30.65
C LYS A 367 -39.95 -5.78 -29.77
N PHE A 368 -38.79 -5.36 -29.27
CA PHE A 368 -38.58 -4.12 -28.52
C PHE A 368 -37.32 -3.41 -29.03
N ASN A 369 -37.39 -2.10 -29.27
CA ASN A 369 -36.23 -1.31 -29.66
C ASN A 369 -35.71 -0.52 -28.46
N LEU A 370 -34.46 -0.76 -28.08
CA LEU A 370 -33.79 -0.16 -26.94
C LEU A 370 -32.79 0.89 -27.44
N GLU A 371 -32.95 2.14 -26.99
CA GLU A 371 -31.98 3.21 -27.23
C GLU A 371 -31.09 3.41 -25.99
N ILE A 372 -29.77 3.30 -26.16
CA ILE A 372 -28.79 3.41 -25.06
C ILE A 372 -27.68 4.36 -25.45
N VAL A 373 -27.22 5.15 -24.48
CA VAL A 373 -26.07 6.03 -24.64
C VAL A 373 -24.83 5.31 -24.13
N ALA A 374 -23.86 5.04 -25.01
CA ALA A 374 -22.56 4.52 -24.64
C ALA A 374 -21.66 5.67 -24.15
N VAL A 375 -21.27 5.60 -22.88
CA VAL A 375 -20.31 6.53 -22.27
C VAL A 375 -18.92 5.88 -22.25
N ALA A 376 -17.90 6.62 -22.68
CA ALA A 376 -16.54 6.09 -22.72
C ALA A 376 -16.05 5.70 -21.32
N LEU A 377 -15.30 4.58 -21.22
CA LEU A 377 -14.79 4.00 -19.98
C LEU A 377 -15.86 3.45 -19.01
N GLN A 378 -17.13 3.38 -19.44
CA GLN A 378 -18.24 2.91 -18.63
C GLN A 378 -18.70 1.50 -19.04
N ILE A 379 -19.22 0.75 -18.05
CA ILE A 379 -19.87 -0.54 -18.27
C ILE A 379 -21.27 -0.47 -17.66
N ASP A 380 -22.29 -0.45 -18.52
CA ASP A 380 -23.69 -0.43 -18.11
C ASP A 380 -24.29 -1.82 -18.14
N THR A 381 -25.19 -2.11 -17.20
CA THR A 381 -25.94 -3.37 -17.17
C THR A 381 -27.37 -3.14 -17.59
N ILE A 382 -27.84 -3.96 -18.52
CA ILE A 382 -29.14 -3.89 -19.14
C ILE A 382 -29.87 -5.17 -18.78
N LEU A 383 -31.02 -5.02 -18.15
CA LEU A 383 -31.88 -6.12 -17.74
C LEU A 383 -33.00 -6.27 -18.76
N VAL A 384 -33.11 -7.42 -19.40
CA VAL A 384 -34.25 -7.77 -20.26
C VAL A 384 -35.28 -8.48 -19.40
N ALA A 385 -36.46 -7.89 -19.27
CA ALA A 385 -37.53 -8.36 -18.40
C ALA A 385 -38.90 -8.28 -19.09
N VAL A 386 -39.93 -8.73 -18.38
CA VAL A 386 -41.33 -8.69 -18.81
C VAL A 386 -42.14 -7.88 -17.80
N ASN A 387 -43.09 -7.09 -18.28
CA ASN A 387 -44.02 -6.36 -17.41
C ASN A 387 -45.32 -7.16 -17.16
N ASN A 388 -46.19 -6.66 -16.28
CA ASN A 388 -47.48 -7.30 -15.97
C ASN A 388 -48.44 -7.44 -17.17
N ARG A 389 -48.15 -6.81 -18.31
CA ARG A 389 -48.93 -6.95 -19.55
C ARG A 389 -48.27 -7.91 -20.55
N ASN A 390 -47.33 -8.75 -20.09
CA ASN A 390 -46.55 -9.68 -20.90
C ASN A 390 -45.83 -9.01 -22.09
N LYS A 391 -45.39 -7.76 -21.93
CA LYS A 391 -44.54 -7.07 -22.91
C LYS A 391 -43.10 -7.07 -22.43
N ILE A 392 -42.19 -7.27 -23.37
CA ILE A 392 -40.76 -7.13 -23.15
C ILE A 392 -40.46 -5.67 -22.80
N VAL A 393 -39.68 -5.49 -21.72
CA VAL A 393 -39.19 -4.21 -21.26
C VAL A 393 -37.72 -4.35 -20.90
N THR A 394 -36.97 -3.27 -21.01
CA THR A 394 -35.55 -3.25 -20.67
C THR A 394 -35.26 -2.15 -19.66
N TYR A 395 -34.43 -2.46 -18.68
CA TYR A 395 -34.00 -1.51 -17.65
C TYR A 395 -32.49 -1.36 -17.70
N VAL A 396 -32.01 -0.12 -17.66
CA VAL A 396 -30.58 0.18 -17.57
C VAL A 396 -30.27 0.49 -16.12
N THR A 397 -29.34 -0.27 -15.52
CA THR A 397 -28.87 0.02 -14.16
C THR A 397 -27.81 1.11 -14.19
N GLU A 398 -27.52 1.68 -13.02
CA GLU A 398 -26.30 2.46 -12.84
C GLU A 398 -25.06 1.63 -13.22
N PRO A 399 -23.98 2.29 -13.70
CA PRO A 399 -22.77 1.62 -14.12
C PRO A 399 -22.14 0.78 -13.01
N ILE A 400 -21.54 -0.34 -13.40
CA ILE A 400 -20.85 -1.21 -12.45
C ILE A 400 -19.53 -0.55 -12.02
N ASP A 401 -19.38 -0.33 -10.72
CA ASP A 401 -18.07 -0.09 -10.12
C ASP A 401 -17.35 -1.44 -9.91
N PHE A 402 -16.36 -1.71 -10.76
CA PHE A 402 -15.51 -2.91 -10.66
C PHE A 402 -14.44 -2.80 -9.57
N LYS A 403 -14.41 -1.71 -8.79
CA LYS A 403 -13.48 -1.56 -7.68
C LYS A 403 -13.79 -2.57 -6.58
N ARG A 404 -12.92 -3.59 -6.49
CA ARG A 404 -12.94 -4.59 -5.40
C ARG A 404 -12.84 -3.92 -4.03
N SER A 405 -13.37 -4.58 -3.00
CA SER A 405 -13.22 -4.12 -1.61
C SER A 405 -11.73 -4.04 -1.25
N LEU A 406 -11.33 -3.01 -0.51
CA LEU A 406 -9.95 -2.87 0.00
C LEU A 406 -9.57 -4.06 0.90
N ASN A 407 -10.56 -4.65 1.56
CA ASN A 407 -10.40 -5.78 2.47
C ASN A 407 -10.59 -7.14 1.78
N GLY A 408 -10.80 -7.16 0.45
CA GLY A 408 -11.01 -8.38 -0.33
C GLY A 408 -12.38 -9.04 -0.16
N LYS A 409 -13.31 -8.45 0.61
CA LYS A 409 -14.68 -8.97 0.80
C LYS A 409 -15.48 -9.03 -0.51
N PRO A 410 -16.34 -10.04 -0.70
CA PRO A 410 -17.32 -10.03 -1.79
C PRO A 410 -18.27 -8.84 -1.68
N LYS A 411 -18.65 -8.30 -2.83
CA LYS A 411 -19.66 -7.25 -2.94
C LYS A 411 -20.90 -7.79 -3.62
N ILE A 412 -22.08 -7.55 -3.07
CA ILE A 412 -23.34 -7.88 -3.72
C ILE A 412 -24.21 -6.64 -3.86
N ARG A 413 -24.82 -6.49 -5.02
CA ARG A 413 -25.85 -5.49 -5.29
C ARG A 413 -27.19 -6.18 -5.52
N ILE A 414 -28.27 -5.61 -5.02
CA ILE A 414 -29.61 -6.13 -5.21
C ILE A 414 -30.32 -5.21 -6.21
N VAL A 415 -30.90 -5.82 -7.24
CA VAL A 415 -31.72 -5.14 -8.23
C VAL A 415 -33.09 -5.78 -8.25
N TYR A 416 -34.10 -4.96 -8.02
CA TYR A 416 -35.49 -5.38 -7.98
C TYR A 416 -36.27 -4.72 -9.11
N ILE A 417 -36.88 -5.54 -9.97
CA ILE A 417 -37.78 -5.11 -11.04
C ILE A 417 -39.20 -5.45 -10.61
N GLY A 418 -40.08 -4.45 -10.51
CA GLY A 418 -41.45 -4.70 -10.06
C GLY A 418 -42.40 -3.55 -10.36
N HIS A 419 -43.57 -3.57 -9.74
CA HIS A 419 -44.56 -2.50 -9.91
C HIS A 419 -45.14 -2.07 -8.57
N LEU A 420 -45.31 -0.75 -8.40
CA LEU A 420 -45.65 -0.05 -7.15
C LEU A 420 -46.96 -0.46 -6.46
N GLN A 421 -47.88 -1.14 -7.15
CA GLN A 421 -49.29 -1.16 -6.72
C GLN A 421 -49.71 -2.34 -5.85
N VAL A 422 -48.89 -3.38 -5.65
CA VAL A 422 -49.35 -4.61 -4.99
C VAL A 422 -48.42 -5.06 -3.86
N LEU A 423 -47.22 -5.56 -4.15
CA LEU A 423 -46.27 -5.99 -3.12
C LEU A 423 -45.55 -4.79 -2.48
N HIS A 424 -46.17 -4.17 -1.48
CA HIS A 424 -45.53 -3.15 -0.67
C HIS A 424 -44.52 -3.81 0.28
N ASN A 425 -43.47 -3.07 0.65
CA ASN A 425 -42.50 -3.47 1.69
C ASN A 425 -41.80 -4.81 1.41
N VAL A 426 -41.33 -5.03 0.17
CA VAL A 426 -40.50 -6.19 -0.15
C VAL A 426 -39.17 -6.09 0.60
N THR A 427 -38.85 -7.14 1.34
CA THR A 427 -37.58 -7.29 2.04
C THR A 427 -36.78 -8.44 1.44
N VAL A 428 -35.50 -8.20 1.20
CA VAL A 428 -34.56 -9.22 0.76
C VAL A 428 -33.63 -9.49 1.93
N SER A 429 -33.72 -10.67 2.53
CA SER A 429 -32.82 -11.11 3.58
C SER A 429 -31.74 -12.02 3.02
N LEU A 430 -30.48 -11.70 3.32
CA LEU A 430 -29.30 -12.49 3.01
C LEU A 430 -28.80 -13.09 4.32
N ALA A 431 -28.97 -14.40 4.51
CA ALA A 431 -28.57 -15.08 5.74
C ALA A 431 -27.53 -16.17 5.47
N ASN A 432 -26.52 -16.28 6.34
CA ASN A 432 -25.52 -17.34 6.35
C ASN A 432 -25.69 -18.22 7.62
N ASP A 433 -25.17 -19.44 7.59
CA ASP A 433 -25.21 -20.44 8.67
C ASP A 433 -24.53 -19.96 9.95
N GLU A 434 -23.60 -19.00 9.86
CA GLU A 434 -22.95 -18.34 11.00
C GLU A 434 -23.84 -17.31 11.72
N GLY A 435 -25.10 -17.14 11.30
CA GLY A 435 -26.07 -16.22 11.92
C GLY A 435 -25.97 -14.77 11.45
N LEU A 436 -25.08 -14.48 10.49
CA LEU A 436 -25.04 -13.19 9.80
C LEU A 436 -26.28 -13.07 8.92
N SER A 437 -27.09 -12.05 9.18
CA SER A 437 -28.24 -11.70 8.35
C SER A 437 -28.21 -10.20 8.04
N ASP A 438 -28.33 -9.88 6.76
CA ASP A 438 -28.50 -8.50 6.29
C ASP A 438 -29.86 -8.39 5.59
N ILE A 439 -30.56 -7.29 5.82
CA ILE A 439 -31.92 -7.07 5.30
C ILE A 439 -31.92 -5.80 4.47
N TYR A 440 -32.14 -5.99 3.17
CA TYR A 440 -32.36 -4.89 2.26
C TYR A 440 -33.86 -4.60 2.12
N PHE A 441 -34.23 -3.37 2.45
CA PHE A 441 -35.57 -2.85 2.19
C PHE A 441 -35.61 -2.29 0.76
N VAL A 442 -36.54 -2.79 -0.04
CA VAL A 442 -36.75 -2.30 -1.40
C VAL A 442 -37.49 -0.96 -1.30
N ASP A 443 -36.77 0.11 -1.61
CA ASP A 443 -37.28 1.48 -1.52
C ASP A 443 -37.63 2.02 -2.90
N TYR A 444 -38.87 2.49 -3.06
CA TYR A 444 -39.47 2.83 -4.35
C TYR A 444 -39.64 4.34 -4.49
N TYR A 445 -38.53 5.07 -4.63
CA TYR A 445 -38.57 6.53 -4.54
C TYR A 445 -39.04 7.28 -5.80
N ASN A 446 -39.15 6.64 -6.99
CA ASN A 446 -39.16 7.41 -8.26
C ASN A 446 -40.13 6.98 -9.38
N ASN A 447 -41.25 6.27 -9.15
CA ASN A 447 -42.16 5.81 -10.23
C ASN A 447 -41.50 4.96 -11.36
N GLU A 448 -40.20 4.68 -11.27
CA GLU A 448 -39.49 3.77 -12.15
C GLU A 448 -39.72 2.35 -11.66
N ASN A 449 -40.05 1.44 -12.56
CA ASN A 449 -40.32 0.03 -12.24
C ASN A 449 -39.04 -0.77 -11.82
N LEU A 450 -38.03 -0.08 -11.27
CA LEU A 450 -36.69 -0.55 -10.95
C LEU A 450 -36.19 0.07 -9.64
N ALA A 451 -35.79 -0.76 -8.68
CA ALA A 451 -35.10 -0.36 -7.46
C ALA A 451 -33.72 -1.01 -7.39
N ILE A 452 -32.72 -0.25 -6.94
CA ILE A 452 -31.32 -0.68 -6.94
C ILE A 452 -30.67 -0.34 -5.60
N SER A 453 -30.03 -1.32 -4.97
CA SER A 453 -29.29 -1.11 -3.73
C SER A 453 -27.90 -0.49 -3.99
N ALA A 454 -27.28 0.06 -2.94
CA ALA A 454 -25.83 0.20 -2.91
C ALA A 454 -25.17 -1.19 -2.84
N TYR A 455 -23.87 -1.27 -3.13
CA TYR A 455 -23.13 -2.52 -2.91
C TYR A 455 -23.04 -2.79 -1.41
N LEU A 456 -23.43 -4.00 -1.02
CA LEU A 456 -23.26 -4.54 0.32
C LEU A 456 -21.96 -5.36 0.33
N GLU A 457 -21.06 -5.08 1.27
CA GLU A 457 -19.85 -5.90 1.47
C GLU A 457 -20.16 -7.00 2.50
N LEU A 458 -20.10 -8.25 2.07
CA LEU A 458 -20.43 -9.41 2.93
C LEU A 458 -19.17 -10.20 3.26
N THR A 459 -19.25 -11.09 4.25
CA THR A 459 -18.20 -12.10 4.46
C THR A 459 -18.30 -13.16 3.37
N PRO A 460 -17.19 -13.82 3.00
CA PRO A 460 -17.27 -14.95 2.08
C PRO A 460 -17.99 -16.12 2.73
N GLY A 461 -18.79 -16.86 1.96
CA GLY A 461 -19.53 -18.01 2.45
C GLY A 461 -20.79 -18.30 1.63
N GLU A 462 -21.53 -19.33 2.05
CA GLU A 462 -22.83 -19.65 1.46
C GLU A 462 -23.92 -18.78 2.09
N TYR A 463 -24.64 -18.05 1.24
CA TYR A 463 -25.76 -17.20 1.65
C TYR A 463 -27.05 -17.76 1.08
N THR A 464 -28.02 -17.94 1.96
CA THR A 464 -29.41 -18.14 1.57
C THR A 464 -30.08 -16.78 1.45
N TYR A 465 -30.50 -16.43 0.24
CA TYR A 465 -31.30 -15.23 0.02
C TYR A 465 -32.79 -15.59 0.03
N THR A 466 -33.55 -14.87 0.86
CA THR A 466 -35.00 -15.02 0.96
C THR A 466 -35.65 -13.69 0.60
N VAL A 467 -36.68 -13.74 -0.24
CA VAL A 467 -37.48 -12.55 -0.58
C VAL A 467 -38.86 -12.69 0.05
N GLN A 468 -39.22 -11.70 0.85
CA GLN A 468 -40.47 -11.66 1.63
C GLN A 468 -41.21 -10.36 1.35
N SER A 469 -42.53 -10.38 1.49
CA SER A 469 -43.39 -9.19 1.48
C SER A 469 -44.38 -9.31 2.64
N GLU A 470 -44.87 -8.19 3.17
CA GLU A 470 -45.86 -8.19 4.25
C GLU A 470 -47.14 -8.98 3.90
N GLU A 471 -47.49 -9.03 2.61
CA GLU A 471 -48.67 -9.75 2.12
C GLU A 471 -48.44 -11.25 1.93
N ASN A 472 -47.19 -11.70 1.78
CA ASN A 472 -46.82 -13.10 1.60
C ASN A 472 -45.44 -13.40 2.22
N GLN A 473 -45.45 -14.19 3.31
CA GLN A 473 -44.28 -14.39 4.17
C GLN A 473 -43.10 -15.12 3.51
N HIS A 474 -43.29 -15.89 2.44
CA HIS A 474 -42.19 -16.57 1.71
C HIS A 474 -42.48 -16.68 0.22
N LEU A 475 -41.91 -15.81 -0.61
CA LEU A 475 -42.12 -15.83 -2.06
C LEU A 475 -41.01 -16.58 -2.82
N TYR A 476 -39.76 -16.50 -2.34
CA TYR A 476 -38.62 -17.12 -3.01
C TYR A 476 -37.46 -17.37 -2.04
N LYS A 477 -36.81 -18.53 -2.11
CA LYS A 477 -35.65 -18.90 -1.29
C LYS A 477 -34.67 -19.74 -2.10
N ASN A 478 -33.41 -19.33 -2.16
CA ASN A 478 -32.34 -20.09 -2.82
C ASN A 478 -30.98 -19.74 -2.18
N SER A 479 -29.96 -20.57 -2.41
CA SER A 479 -28.59 -20.31 -1.91
C SER A 479 -27.64 -19.86 -3.03
N THR A 480 -26.62 -19.11 -2.63
CA THR A 480 -25.52 -18.67 -3.49
C THR A 480 -24.23 -18.70 -2.69
N ASN A 481 -23.12 -19.08 -3.32
CA ASN A 481 -21.81 -18.93 -2.71
C ASN A 481 -21.21 -17.57 -3.09
N LEU A 482 -20.78 -16.78 -2.10
CA LEU A 482 -20.09 -15.52 -2.30
C LEU A 482 -18.62 -15.68 -1.97
N GLU A 483 -17.77 -15.69 -3.01
CA GLU A 483 -16.33 -15.88 -2.88
C GLU A 483 -15.56 -14.54 -2.86
N LEU A 484 -14.39 -14.53 -2.23
CA LEU A 484 -13.55 -13.35 -2.01
C LEU A 484 -13.23 -12.58 -3.30
N GLY A 485 -13.29 -11.26 -3.24
CA GLY A 485 -13.01 -10.35 -4.37
C GLY A 485 -14.05 -10.39 -5.50
N GLY A 486 -15.07 -11.26 -5.40
CA GLY A 486 -16.16 -11.34 -6.36
C GLY A 486 -17.12 -10.16 -6.25
N ILE A 487 -17.63 -9.72 -7.39
CA ILE A 487 -18.68 -8.70 -7.46
C ILE A 487 -19.91 -9.37 -8.04
N TYR A 488 -20.99 -9.37 -7.27
CA TYR A 488 -22.22 -10.09 -7.55
C TYR A 488 -23.40 -9.12 -7.69
N THR A 489 -24.40 -9.53 -8.46
CA THR A 489 -25.69 -8.82 -8.53
C THR A 489 -26.82 -9.82 -8.44
N LEU A 490 -27.65 -9.68 -7.41
CA LEU A 490 -28.91 -10.42 -7.26
C LEU A 490 -29.99 -9.66 -8.02
N VAL A 491 -30.51 -10.26 -9.09
CA VAL A 491 -31.60 -9.70 -9.87
C VAL A 491 -32.89 -10.42 -9.49
N ILE A 492 -33.89 -9.67 -9.06
CA ILE A 492 -35.21 -10.13 -8.66
C ILE A 492 -36.23 -9.49 -9.59
N ARG A 493 -37.16 -10.28 -10.12
CA ARG A 493 -38.28 -9.79 -10.93
C ARG A 493 -39.61 -10.21 -10.32
N GLN A 494 -40.52 -9.26 -10.27
CA GLN A 494 -41.94 -9.45 -10.02
C GLN A 494 -42.71 -9.43 -11.35
N HIS A 495 -43.57 -10.43 -11.54
CA HIS A 495 -44.49 -10.55 -12.68
C HIS A 495 -45.83 -11.08 -12.19
N LEU A 496 -46.94 -10.44 -12.59
CA LEU A 496 -48.30 -10.81 -12.16
C LEU A 496 -48.42 -10.95 -10.64
N ASP A 497 -47.87 -9.97 -9.92
CA ASP A 497 -47.95 -9.85 -8.46
C ASP A 497 -47.30 -11.01 -7.68
N ARG A 498 -46.40 -11.75 -8.34
CA ARG A 498 -45.54 -12.75 -7.71
C ARG A 498 -44.09 -12.54 -8.13
N ILE A 499 -43.17 -12.93 -7.27
CA ILE A 499 -41.76 -13.03 -7.65
C ILE A 499 -41.60 -14.35 -8.40
N ASP A 500 -41.27 -14.24 -9.69
CA ASP A 500 -41.17 -15.40 -10.59
C ASP A 500 -39.72 -15.70 -11.00
N PHE A 501 -38.80 -14.77 -10.71
CA PHE A 501 -37.39 -14.92 -11.04
C PHE A 501 -36.51 -14.25 -9.98
N ALA A 502 -35.54 -14.99 -9.45
CA ALA A 502 -34.45 -14.42 -8.67
C ALA A 502 -33.15 -15.22 -8.85
N LYS A 503 -32.11 -14.56 -9.36
CA LYS A 503 -30.81 -15.20 -9.64
C LYS A 503 -29.65 -14.25 -9.36
N VAL A 504 -28.57 -14.82 -8.82
CA VAL A 504 -27.31 -14.12 -8.57
C VAL A 504 -26.39 -14.27 -9.79
N TYR A 505 -25.84 -13.15 -10.23
CA TYR A 505 -24.93 -13.07 -11.36
C TYR A 505 -23.55 -12.57 -10.93
N THR A 506 -22.51 -13.26 -11.39
CA THR A 506 -21.12 -12.85 -11.15
C THR A 506 -20.69 -11.80 -12.18
N MET A 507 -20.63 -10.54 -11.74
CA MET A 507 -20.18 -9.41 -12.55
C MET A 507 -18.66 -9.40 -12.68
N SER A 508 -17.95 -9.60 -11.58
CA SER A 508 -16.50 -9.83 -11.55
C SER A 508 -16.22 -11.18 -10.93
N PRO A 509 -15.36 -12.02 -11.53
CA PRO A 509 -14.96 -13.28 -10.92
C PRO A 509 -14.23 -13.02 -9.59
N PRO A 510 -14.31 -13.97 -8.64
CA PRO A 510 -13.59 -13.94 -7.39
C PRO A 510 -12.08 -14.14 -7.57
N ASN A 511 -11.32 -13.90 -6.50
CA ASN A 511 -9.87 -14.09 -6.46
C ASN A 511 -9.56 -15.60 -6.52
N SER A 512 -8.71 -16.02 -7.47
CA SER A 512 -8.36 -17.43 -7.69
C SER A 512 -6.91 -17.77 -7.36
N ILE A 513 -6.03 -16.78 -7.20
CA ILE A 513 -4.60 -16.98 -6.97
C ILE A 513 -4.30 -16.89 -5.49
N SER A 514 -3.72 -17.94 -4.90
CA SER A 514 -3.38 -17.99 -3.47
C SER A 514 -2.40 -16.89 -3.05
N ILE A 515 -2.68 -16.23 -1.92
CA ILE A 515 -1.86 -15.19 -1.29
C ILE A 515 -0.43 -15.65 -0.97
N LEU A 516 -0.19 -16.96 -0.85
CA LEU A 516 1.13 -17.53 -0.56
C LEU A 516 2.16 -17.29 -1.67
N TRP A 517 1.71 -16.97 -2.89
CA TRP A 517 2.61 -16.59 -3.98
C TRP A 517 3.35 -15.27 -3.75
N LEU A 518 3.02 -14.51 -2.70
CA LEU A 518 3.80 -13.36 -2.25
C LEU A 518 5.08 -13.73 -1.47
N ILE A 519 5.21 -14.97 -1.00
CA ILE A 519 6.38 -15.39 -0.20
C ILE A 519 7.72 -15.15 -0.93
N PRO A 520 7.90 -15.47 -2.23
CA PRO A 520 9.17 -15.25 -2.93
C PRO A 520 9.62 -13.79 -2.94
N GLN A 521 8.72 -12.84 -3.23
CA GLN A 521 9.08 -11.40 -3.23
C GLN A 521 9.38 -10.89 -1.81
N TYR A 522 8.64 -11.35 -0.79
CA TYR A 522 8.94 -11.02 0.61
C TYR A 522 10.29 -11.59 1.07
N PHE A 523 10.61 -12.83 0.70
CA PHE A 523 11.90 -13.44 1.00
C PHE A 523 13.06 -12.65 0.39
N LEU A 524 12.94 -12.30 -0.90
CA LEU A 524 13.98 -11.52 -1.60
C LEU A 524 14.16 -10.13 -0.98
N ILE A 525 13.08 -9.42 -0.63
CA ILE A 525 13.21 -8.08 -0.01
C ILE A 525 13.77 -8.17 1.42
N SER A 526 13.49 -9.22 2.18
CA SER A 526 14.11 -9.45 3.50
C SER A 526 15.61 -9.70 3.41
N VAL A 527 16.04 -10.50 2.43
CA VAL A 527 17.48 -10.69 2.14
C VAL A 527 18.12 -9.36 1.76
N ALA A 528 17.46 -8.58 0.91
CA ALA A 528 17.92 -7.25 0.52
C ALA A 528 18.02 -6.29 1.72
N GLU A 529 17.06 -6.31 2.65
CA GLU A 529 17.07 -5.51 3.87
C GLU A 529 18.27 -5.83 4.75
N ILE A 530 18.58 -7.11 4.97
CA ILE A 530 19.74 -7.53 5.77
C ILE A 530 21.03 -7.02 5.11
N MET A 531 21.17 -7.20 3.80
CA MET A 531 22.40 -6.82 3.09
C MET A 531 22.55 -5.31 2.90
N PHE A 532 21.46 -4.56 2.75
CA PHE A 532 21.47 -3.12 2.52
C PHE A 532 21.32 -2.30 3.79
N GLY A 533 20.28 -2.60 4.57
CA GLY A 533 19.91 -1.85 5.77
C GLY A 533 20.92 -2.02 6.90
N ILE A 534 21.23 -3.27 7.28
CA ILE A 534 22.16 -3.54 8.39
C ILE A 534 23.58 -3.08 8.02
N ALA A 535 24.06 -3.44 6.83
CA ALA A 535 25.39 -3.03 6.37
C ALA A 535 25.52 -1.51 6.20
N GLY A 536 24.47 -0.84 5.71
CA GLY A 536 24.46 0.62 5.56
C GLY A 536 24.43 1.37 6.89
N LEU A 537 23.72 0.84 7.89
CA LEU A 537 23.80 1.35 9.25
C LEU A 537 25.20 1.15 9.85
N GLU A 538 25.78 -0.04 9.73
CA GLU A 538 27.15 -0.34 10.16
C GLU A 538 28.16 0.62 9.52
N PHE A 539 28.08 0.83 8.21
CA PHE A 539 28.91 1.78 7.48
C PHE A 539 28.73 3.22 7.98
N SER A 540 27.49 3.67 8.14
CA SER A 540 27.17 5.01 8.66
C SER A 540 27.78 5.23 10.05
N PHE A 541 27.67 4.23 10.95
CA PHE A 541 28.19 4.32 12.31
C PHE A 541 29.73 4.32 12.38
N THR A 542 30.39 3.57 11.49
CA THR A 542 31.85 3.44 11.47
C THR A 542 32.53 4.64 10.82
N GLN A 543 31.92 5.23 9.77
CA GLN A 543 32.47 6.38 9.06
C GLN A 543 32.11 7.73 9.67
N ALA A 544 31.04 7.81 10.47
CA ALA A 544 30.60 9.07 11.05
C ALA A 544 31.52 9.53 12.21
N PRO A 545 32.02 10.78 12.18
CA PRO A 545 32.78 11.36 13.30
C PRO A 545 31.96 11.32 14.60
N LYS A 546 32.62 11.07 15.74
CA LYS A 546 31.97 10.90 17.06
C LYS A 546 30.96 12.01 17.39
N CYS A 547 31.32 13.27 17.11
CA CYS A 547 30.46 14.42 17.38
C CYS A 547 29.31 14.60 16.38
N LEU A 548 29.38 14.01 15.17
CA LEU A 548 28.42 14.21 14.08
C LEU A 548 27.62 12.95 13.68
N LYS A 549 27.67 11.88 14.48
CA LYS A 549 26.92 10.64 14.24
C LYS A 549 25.42 10.90 14.04
N THR A 550 24.82 11.76 14.87
CA THR A 550 23.41 12.12 14.79
C THR A 550 23.04 12.78 13.45
N VAL A 551 23.93 13.60 12.88
CA VAL A 551 23.70 14.25 11.58
C VAL A 551 23.67 13.22 10.45
N THR A 552 24.57 12.23 10.50
CA THR A 552 24.65 11.16 9.50
C THR A 552 23.41 10.27 9.56
N ILE A 553 22.96 9.90 10.77
CA ILE A 553 21.72 9.12 10.98
C ILE A 553 20.48 9.92 10.54
N ALA A 554 20.44 11.24 10.79
CA ALA A 554 19.37 12.09 10.28
C ALA A 554 19.35 12.11 8.74
N GLY A 555 20.52 12.16 8.10
CA GLY A 555 20.65 12.03 6.65
C GLY A 555 20.16 10.68 6.11
N TRP A 556 20.40 9.60 6.85
CA TRP A 556 19.86 8.28 6.51
C TRP A 556 18.32 8.28 6.50
N TYR A 557 17.68 8.76 7.57
CA TYR A 557 16.21 8.85 7.60
C TYR A 557 15.64 9.84 6.58
N LEU A 558 16.39 10.89 6.24
CA LEU A 558 16.02 11.79 5.14
C LEU A 558 15.99 11.04 3.80
N SER A 559 16.92 10.12 3.55
CA SER A 559 16.91 9.30 2.34
C SER A 559 15.65 8.42 2.24
N VAL A 560 15.20 7.85 3.38
CA VAL A 560 13.94 7.09 3.48
C VAL A 560 12.75 7.99 3.14
N ALA A 561 12.69 9.20 3.67
CA ALA A 561 11.62 10.16 3.40
C ALA A 561 11.57 10.57 1.92
N VAL A 562 12.73 10.82 1.30
CA VAL A 562 12.83 11.14 -0.13
C VAL A 562 12.35 9.96 -0.98
N GLY A 563 12.72 8.73 -0.61
CA GLY A 563 12.26 7.51 -1.29
C GLY A 563 10.74 7.37 -1.28
N ASN A 564 10.11 7.59 -0.13
CA ASN A 564 8.65 7.58 -0.01
C ASN A 564 7.97 8.68 -0.85
N PHE A 565 8.56 9.88 -0.91
CA PHE A 565 8.05 10.95 -1.75
C PHE A 565 8.14 10.61 -3.24
N PHE A 566 9.22 9.93 -3.65
CA PHE A 566 9.40 9.44 -5.02
C PHE A 566 8.28 8.46 -5.42
N VAL A 567 7.88 7.55 -4.54
CA VAL A 567 6.74 6.65 -4.78
C VAL A 567 5.46 7.46 -5.02
N ILE A 568 5.16 8.46 -4.19
CA ILE A 568 3.96 9.29 -4.35
C ILE A 568 3.93 9.99 -5.71
N ILE A 569 5.06 10.53 -6.16
CA ILE A 569 5.15 11.19 -7.48
C ILE A 569 4.85 10.20 -8.61
N ILE A 570 5.50 9.04 -8.61
CA ILE A 570 5.32 8.03 -9.68
C ILE A 570 3.88 7.52 -9.70
N THR A 571 3.30 7.25 -8.52
CA THR A 571 1.93 6.75 -8.42
C THR A 571 0.89 7.79 -8.82
N GLN A 572 1.08 9.08 -8.48
CA GLN A 572 0.18 10.16 -8.92
C GLN A 572 0.30 10.51 -10.40
N ALA A 573 1.49 10.30 -10.98
CA ALA A 573 1.71 10.53 -12.40
C ALA A 573 0.90 9.57 -13.30
N ASN A 574 0.37 8.45 -12.76
CA ASN A 574 -0.43 7.45 -13.49
C ASN A 574 0.20 7.07 -14.84
N LEU A 575 1.53 6.86 -14.85
CA LEU A 575 2.31 6.62 -16.06
C LEU A 575 1.92 5.32 -16.77
N PHE A 576 1.50 4.31 -16.00
CA PHE A 576 1.09 3.01 -16.50
C PHE A 576 -0.32 2.66 -16.03
N ARG A 577 -1.09 1.97 -16.88
CA ARG A 577 -2.40 1.41 -16.51
C ARG A 577 -2.27 0.09 -15.75
N SER A 578 -1.20 -0.66 -16.02
CA SER A 578 -0.91 -1.94 -15.39
C SER A 578 0.14 -1.74 -14.30
N GLN A 579 -0.13 -2.31 -13.13
CA GLN A 579 0.75 -2.20 -11.96
C GLN A 579 2.01 -3.05 -12.13
N ALA A 580 1.97 -4.09 -12.97
CA ALA A 580 3.14 -4.89 -13.29
C ALA A 580 4.27 -4.05 -13.92
N TYR A 581 3.93 -3.14 -14.84
CA TYR A 581 4.92 -2.24 -15.46
C TYR A 581 5.51 -1.24 -14.46
N GLU A 582 4.75 -0.80 -13.45
CA GLU A 582 5.31 0.01 -12.36
C GLU A 582 6.38 -0.79 -11.62
N PHE A 583 6.12 -2.06 -11.28
CA PHE A 583 7.09 -2.91 -10.59
C PHE A 583 8.35 -3.15 -11.42
N PHE A 584 8.22 -3.42 -12.73
CA PHE A 584 9.37 -3.56 -13.62
C PHE A 584 10.17 -2.27 -13.76
N LEU A 585 9.51 -1.10 -13.78
CA LEU A 585 10.21 0.18 -13.79
C LEU A 585 11.08 0.36 -12.53
N PHE A 586 10.54 0.07 -11.35
CA PHE A 586 11.30 0.12 -10.10
C PHE A 586 12.46 -0.88 -10.08
N ALA A 587 12.28 -2.08 -10.64
CA ALA A 587 13.35 -3.07 -10.78
C ALA A 587 14.49 -2.56 -11.68
N ILE A 588 14.19 -1.83 -12.76
CA ILE A 588 15.21 -1.21 -13.62
C ILE A 588 15.90 -0.06 -12.89
N PHE A 589 15.13 0.81 -12.22
CA PHE A 589 15.67 1.96 -11.49
C PHE A 589 16.67 1.55 -10.42
N ILE A 590 16.36 0.53 -9.62
CA ILE A 590 17.29 0.10 -8.56
C ILE A 590 18.58 -0.50 -9.14
N VAL A 591 18.53 -1.22 -10.27
CA VAL A 591 19.75 -1.75 -10.90
C VAL A 591 20.63 -0.61 -11.40
N VAL A 592 20.05 0.38 -12.08
CA VAL A 592 20.79 1.58 -12.54
C VAL A 592 21.35 2.36 -11.36
N ASP A 593 20.56 2.53 -10.30
CA ASP A 593 20.97 3.21 -9.07
C ASP A 593 22.13 2.49 -8.38
N MET A 594 22.10 1.16 -8.30
CA MET A 594 23.20 0.38 -7.71
C MET A 594 24.49 0.43 -8.54
N ILE A 595 24.41 0.59 -9.86
CA ILE A 595 25.59 0.85 -10.70
C ILE A 595 26.21 2.21 -10.33
N VAL A 596 25.39 3.26 -10.22
CA VAL A 596 25.85 4.60 -9.81
C VAL A 596 26.42 4.58 -8.39
N PHE A 597 25.73 3.92 -7.45
CA PHE A 597 26.18 3.75 -6.08
C PHE A 597 27.52 3.03 -6.01
N THR A 598 27.70 1.96 -6.80
CA THR A 598 28.96 1.22 -6.86
C THR A 598 30.10 2.13 -7.33
N GLU A 599 29.91 2.87 -8.44
CA GLU A 599 30.88 3.85 -8.95
C GLU A 599 31.25 4.94 -7.92
N MET A 600 30.27 5.41 -7.14
CA MET A 600 30.52 6.36 -6.05
C MET A 600 31.29 5.71 -4.90
N ALA A 601 30.97 4.46 -4.56
CA ALA A 601 31.63 3.70 -3.52
C ALA A 601 33.12 3.41 -3.86
N ILE A 602 33.44 3.13 -5.14
CA ILE A 602 34.84 2.94 -5.59
C ILE A 602 35.69 4.18 -5.28
N LYS A 603 35.11 5.37 -5.47
CA LYS A 603 35.81 6.66 -5.29
C LYS A 603 35.84 7.12 -3.84
N PHE A 604 35.12 6.43 -2.94
CA PHE A 604 35.02 6.80 -1.55
C PHE A 604 36.26 6.35 -0.76
N LYS A 605 36.96 7.31 -0.14
CA LYS A 605 38.09 7.01 0.74
C LYS A 605 37.59 6.74 2.16
N ILE A 606 37.71 5.49 2.60
CA ILE A 606 37.37 5.06 3.96
C ILE A 606 38.30 5.76 4.95
N LYS A 607 37.73 6.43 5.97
CA LYS A 607 38.49 6.97 7.10
C LYS A 607 38.49 5.95 8.23
N VAL A 608 39.67 5.67 8.78
CA VAL A 608 39.81 4.89 10.02
C VAL A 608 39.41 5.79 11.19
N PRO A 609 38.55 5.34 12.12
CA PRO A 609 38.15 6.15 13.27
C PRO A 609 39.37 6.49 14.15
N GLU A 610 39.58 7.79 14.45
CA GLU A 610 40.61 8.22 15.40
C GLU A 610 40.29 7.71 16.83
N PRO A 611 41.28 7.14 17.56
CA PRO A 611 41.13 6.86 19.00
C PRO A 611 40.89 8.15 19.79
N ASP A 612 40.28 8.03 20.98
CA ASP A 612 39.81 9.17 21.76
C ASP A 612 40.93 10.16 22.12
N SER A 613 40.86 11.40 21.60
CA SER A 613 41.66 12.52 22.13
C SER A 613 41.23 12.93 23.55
N SER A 614 40.22 12.27 24.12
CA SER A 614 39.81 12.41 25.52
C SER A 614 40.70 11.62 26.48
N GLU A 615 41.52 10.69 25.96
CA GLU A 615 42.42 9.82 26.75
C GLU A 615 43.84 10.37 26.93
N PHE A 616 44.15 11.59 26.47
CA PHE A 616 45.54 12.11 26.48
C PHE A 616 45.74 13.46 27.18
N ILE A 617 44.91 13.81 28.17
CA ILE A 617 45.12 15.03 29.00
C ILE A 617 45.45 14.72 30.47
N LEU A 618 45.63 13.45 30.85
CA LEU A 618 46.16 13.10 32.17
C LEU A 618 47.22 12.00 32.06
N GLU A 619 48.45 12.40 31.76
CA GLU A 619 49.66 12.09 32.53
C GLU A 619 50.91 12.46 31.69
N ASN A 620 51.91 12.99 32.38
CA ASN A 620 53.19 13.44 31.83
C ASN A 620 53.98 12.27 31.20
N GLU A 621 54.85 12.61 30.23
CA GLU A 621 56.06 11.90 29.78
C GLU A 621 56.14 10.38 30.04
N GLU A 622 56.04 9.57 28.97
CA GLU A 622 57.12 8.70 28.46
C GLU A 622 56.60 7.64 27.46
N ALA A 623 57.42 7.42 26.43
CA ALA A 623 57.54 6.23 25.58
C ALA A 623 56.34 5.75 24.72
N ILE A 624 56.52 5.94 23.41
CA ILE A 624 56.02 5.02 22.37
C ILE A 624 56.74 3.66 22.54
N PRO A 625 56.05 2.52 22.33
CA PRO A 625 56.50 1.65 21.24
C PRO A 625 55.33 1.12 20.38
N LEU A 626 55.46 1.37 19.08
CA LEU A 626 55.18 0.49 17.94
C LEU A 626 54.34 -0.78 18.23
N LEU A 627 53.06 -0.72 17.87
CA LEU A 627 52.39 -1.87 17.28
C LEU A 627 52.15 -1.58 15.80
N GLU A 628 52.54 -2.55 14.99
CA GLU A 628 52.58 -2.57 13.54
C GLU A 628 51.27 -2.12 12.86
N PRO A 629 51.37 -1.68 11.60
CA PRO A 629 50.37 -0.82 11.01
C PRO A 629 49.08 -1.58 10.73
N ALA A 630 47.96 -0.90 10.97
CA ALA A 630 46.66 -1.16 10.36
C ALA A 630 46.67 -0.98 8.82
N SER A 631 47.78 -1.29 8.15
CA SER A 631 47.93 -1.32 6.70
C SER A 631 47.28 -2.56 6.07
N ILE A 632 46.93 -3.58 6.86
CA ILE A 632 46.27 -4.79 6.37
C ILE A 632 44.78 -4.54 6.05
N LEU A 633 44.13 -3.55 6.69
CA LEU A 633 42.75 -3.17 6.37
C LEU A 633 42.65 -2.20 5.19
N VAL A 634 43.72 -1.48 4.86
CA VAL A 634 43.74 -0.50 3.76
C VAL A 634 43.77 -1.19 2.39
N ASN A 635 44.28 -2.43 2.31
CA ASN A 635 44.42 -3.17 1.04
C ASN A 635 43.28 -4.16 0.72
N LYS A 636 42.29 -4.35 1.60
CA LYS A 636 41.23 -5.36 1.37
C LYS A 636 39.94 -4.84 0.73
N CYS A 637 39.79 -3.52 0.56
CA CYS A 637 38.67 -2.93 -0.21
C CYS A 637 39.14 -2.34 -1.55
N SER A 638 40.15 -2.93 -2.22
CA SER A 638 40.37 -2.69 -3.64
C SER A 638 39.38 -3.55 -4.44
N LEU A 639 38.56 -2.93 -5.29
CA LEU A 639 37.50 -3.57 -6.07
C LEU A 639 37.95 -4.65 -7.08
N TYR A 640 39.22 -5.02 -7.10
CA TYR A 640 39.73 -6.17 -7.82
C TYR A 640 40.89 -6.78 -7.04
N SER A 641 40.68 -7.98 -6.52
CA SER A 641 41.69 -9.02 -6.41
C SER A 641 41.05 -10.31 -6.89
#